data_AF-B8LUZ3-F1
#
_entry.id   AF-B8LUZ3-F1
#
_cell.length_a   1.000
_cell.length_b   1.000
_cell.length_c   1.000
_cell.angle_alpha   90.00
_cell.angle_beta   90.00
_cell.angle_gamma   90.00
#
_symmetry.space_group_name_H-M   'P 1'
#
loop_
_entity.id
_entity.type
_entity.pdbx_description
1 polymer ?
#
loop_
_entity_poly.entity_id
_entity_poly.type
_entity_poly.pdbx_seq_one_letter_code
_entity_poly.pdbx_strand_id
1 'polypeptide(L)'
;MTLTCLIEDIGGKSDKASAASANQLLRSGTGKASPYQIREKFPDLVNVTHDVQLGESESSDIKQHGVLKKTLNLLLSSGVELRGVEPVPPELRTDSAFNKIFTMWCTSLLCPLPLVTGMVGTLSFGINLRDTSLLVLFLSLLMCVPPAYIVTISPQTGMRQMIQARYSFGLYPNILVALLNMMTLCGYNIICLVTAGQTLAAVSGDTISQTVGIVIVGVLSMLPAFGGFQVLHHYERWAWIPAFIAIVITIGSGGSKLKEQVQTAPSDAPTIFTFISLIAGYFLPYSTTVGDTAVYLGPNAPKWRIFVYCWMGICLPSILLMIVGAAIGGAVPNIPSWSDANDRDSVGGILVAMLQPLGGFGKFVAVLLSLSVIAQIAPGFYSVSLSFQVMWPKFTVVPRIIFVIVVTAVDIGVGIKAAESFFNSLEDFLGIIGYWSAAFTGILLTEWFVFRKGRASSFDPRIWNNVRELPPGLAALTSFVLPFGLVVPSMDQVWYVGPIAKVTGDLAFEFALVLAILLYLPLRSLEIKWSGRPMNNMPTALVESHPFYQTSKAAGYHRRIGWGTKPALILIDVCRAYWAEASPLSLLSNPSGANSPNSMTRLLKAAREGGIPVIWLQVRYNHPDMVDGVIQFKKSPGISIWQEGDARGMDAWMPGLVPDWENETVVLKKNPSGFLATNLLSQLNALGVDTIVLCGVSTSGCVRATAIDACGYGFRCLVVEEASGDRSVEIQRATLFDLDSRFVDVINEPEAIDQMKRGWK
;
A
#
# COMPACT_ATOMS: atom_id res chain seq x y z
N MET A 1 -0.23 -39.87 0.58
CA MET A 1 -1.65 -40.26 0.57
C MET A 1 -2.32 -39.27 -0.36
N THR A 2 -2.50 -39.69 -1.61
CA THR A 2 -2.52 -38.85 -2.80
C THR A 2 -3.90 -38.20 -2.99
N LEU A 3 -3.93 -37.07 -3.70
CA LEU A 3 -5.02 -36.18 -4.16
C LEU A 3 -6.40 -36.81 -4.50
N THR A 4 -6.52 -38.12 -4.50
CA THR A 4 -7.68 -38.93 -4.86
C THR A 4 -8.78 -38.90 -3.78
N CYS A 5 -8.43 -38.84 -2.48
CA CYS A 5 -9.45 -38.84 -1.41
C CYS A 5 -10.16 -37.50 -1.22
N LEU A 6 -9.59 -36.36 -1.65
CA LEU A 6 -10.20 -35.05 -1.41
C LEU A 6 -11.25 -34.65 -2.47
N ILE A 7 -11.26 -35.31 -3.62
CA ILE A 7 -12.21 -35.04 -4.71
C ILE A 7 -13.49 -35.88 -4.57
N GLU A 8 -13.47 -36.93 -3.74
CA GLU A 8 -14.62 -37.82 -3.57
C GLU A 8 -15.78 -37.21 -2.77
N ASP A 9 -15.54 -36.19 -1.93
CA ASP A 9 -16.54 -35.67 -0.99
C ASP A 9 -17.29 -34.38 -1.44
N ILE A 10 -16.91 -33.74 -2.55
CA ILE A 10 -17.44 -32.39 -2.89
C ILE A 10 -18.11 -32.30 -4.28
N GLY A 11 -17.99 -33.31 -5.17
CA GLY A 11 -18.44 -33.18 -6.57
C GLY A 11 -19.53 -34.16 -7.02
N GLY A 12 -20.65 -33.64 -7.51
CA GLY A 12 -21.70 -34.40 -8.19
C GLY A 12 -21.21 -35.11 -9.47
N LYS A 13 -21.97 -36.12 -9.93
CA LYS A 13 -21.59 -37.05 -11.02
C LYS A 13 -21.16 -36.39 -12.35
N SER A 14 -21.47 -35.12 -12.61
CA SER A 14 -21.07 -34.41 -13.84
C SER A 14 -19.60 -33.98 -13.87
N ASP A 15 -18.95 -33.81 -12.71
CA ASP A 15 -17.56 -33.32 -12.62
C ASP A 15 -16.49 -34.42 -12.65
N LYS A 16 -16.91 -35.69 -12.63
CA LYS A 16 -16.00 -36.85 -12.67
C LYS A 16 -15.39 -37.07 -14.06
N ALA A 17 -16.10 -36.71 -15.13
CA ALA A 17 -15.64 -36.90 -16.52
C ALA A 17 -14.66 -35.80 -16.99
N SER A 18 -14.86 -34.57 -16.50
CA SER A 18 -14.01 -33.41 -16.77
C SER A 18 -12.65 -33.53 -16.07
N ALA A 19 -12.61 -33.96 -14.81
CA ALA A 19 -11.37 -34.19 -14.07
C ALA A 19 -10.52 -35.36 -14.62
N ALA A 20 -11.17 -36.42 -15.12
CA ALA A 20 -10.50 -37.54 -15.79
C ALA A 20 -9.88 -37.11 -17.14
N SER A 21 -10.59 -36.29 -17.92
CA SER A 21 -10.10 -35.77 -19.20
C SER A 21 -8.93 -34.79 -19.04
N ALA A 22 -8.94 -33.94 -18.00
CA ALA A 22 -7.84 -33.03 -17.70
C ALA A 22 -6.55 -33.78 -17.28
N ASN A 23 -6.69 -34.84 -16.47
CA ASN A 23 -5.56 -35.71 -16.11
C ASN A 23 -5.01 -36.50 -17.31
N GLN A 24 -5.85 -36.86 -18.27
CA GLN A 24 -5.42 -37.55 -19.49
C GLN A 24 -4.64 -36.61 -20.44
N LEU A 25 -5.00 -35.32 -20.48
CA LEU A 25 -4.27 -34.28 -21.21
C LEU A 25 -2.91 -33.94 -20.58
N LEU A 26 -2.80 -33.98 -19.25
CA LEU A 26 -1.54 -33.73 -18.53
C LEU A 26 -0.57 -34.92 -18.61
N ARG A 27 -1.07 -36.15 -18.77
CA ARG A 27 -0.25 -37.38 -18.85
C ARG A 27 0.19 -37.78 -20.25
N SER A 28 -0.40 -37.22 -21.32
CA SER A 28 -0.16 -37.69 -22.69
C SER A 28 1.15 -37.19 -23.34
N GLY A 29 2.05 -36.53 -22.60
CA GLY A 29 3.44 -36.31 -23.01
C GLY A 29 3.65 -35.54 -24.33
N THR A 30 2.64 -34.86 -24.86
CA THR A 30 2.74 -34.05 -26.09
C THR A 30 2.67 -32.57 -25.72
N GLY A 31 3.83 -31.95 -25.50
CA GLY A 31 3.97 -30.55 -25.08
C GLY A 31 3.54 -29.51 -26.11
N LYS A 32 2.23 -29.34 -26.34
CA LYS A 32 1.67 -28.30 -27.24
C LYS A 32 0.32 -27.70 -26.80
N ALA A 33 0.07 -27.53 -25.50
CA ALA A 33 -1.04 -26.69 -25.05
C ALA A 33 -0.52 -25.50 -24.24
N SER A 34 -0.82 -24.28 -24.71
CA SER A 34 -0.47 -23.04 -24.01
C SER A 34 -1.29 -22.92 -22.71
N PRO A 35 -0.75 -22.37 -21.60
CA PRO A 35 -1.50 -22.10 -20.37
C PRO A 35 -2.81 -21.31 -20.60
N TYR A 36 -2.87 -20.51 -21.67
CA TYR A 36 -4.08 -19.80 -22.10
C TYR A 36 -5.22 -20.74 -22.55
N GLN A 37 -4.90 -21.86 -23.22
CA GLN A 37 -5.89 -22.79 -23.78
C GLN A 37 -6.53 -23.70 -22.72
N ILE A 38 -5.84 -23.92 -21.60
CA ILE A 38 -6.37 -24.66 -20.45
C ILE A 38 -7.30 -23.74 -19.62
N ARG A 39 -6.95 -22.45 -19.50
CA ARG A 39 -7.73 -21.41 -18.80
C ARG A 39 -9.10 -21.14 -19.43
N GLU A 40 -9.22 -21.34 -20.74
CA GLU A 40 -10.47 -21.13 -21.48
C GLU A 40 -11.48 -22.30 -21.30
N LYS A 41 -11.00 -23.50 -20.93
CA LYS A 41 -11.84 -24.71 -20.82
C LYS A 41 -12.28 -25.07 -19.39
N PHE A 42 -11.50 -24.73 -18.37
CA PHE A 42 -11.79 -25.10 -16.97
C PHE A 42 -11.38 -24.01 -15.96
N PRO A 43 -12.15 -22.92 -15.84
CA PRO A 43 -11.79 -21.75 -15.03
C PRO A 43 -11.69 -22.04 -13.52
N ASP A 44 -12.47 -22.98 -12.99
CA ASP A 44 -12.54 -23.24 -11.54
C ASP A 44 -11.41 -24.14 -11.00
N LEU A 45 -10.74 -24.94 -11.85
CA LEU A 45 -9.63 -25.83 -11.46
C LEU A 45 -8.28 -25.11 -11.32
N VAL A 46 -8.14 -23.91 -11.88
CA VAL A 46 -6.89 -23.14 -11.88
C VAL A 46 -6.55 -22.62 -10.48
N ASN A 47 -7.54 -22.33 -9.65
CA ASN A 47 -7.30 -21.84 -8.28
C ASN A 47 -6.64 -22.92 -7.40
N VAL A 48 -7.13 -24.17 -7.49
CA VAL A 48 -6.64 -25.29 -6.65
C VAL A 48 -5.24 -25.77 -7.07
N THR A 49 -4.91 -25.71 -8.38
CA THR A 49 -3.59 -26.10 -8.88
C THR A 49 -2.52 -25.04 -8.63
N HIS A 50 -2.91 -23.76 -8.55
CA HIS A 50 -2.02 -22.67 -8.17
C HIS A 50 -1.58 -22.77 -6.69
N ASP A 51 -2.47 -23.25 -5.81
CA ASP A 51 -2.18 -23.43 -4.38
C ASP A 51 -1.17 -24.56 -4.10
N VAL A 52 -1.17 -25.63 -4.91
CA VAL A 52 -0.20 -26.73 -4.80
C VAL A 52 1.19 -26.31 -5.30
N GLN A 53 1.26 -25.53 -6.39
CA GLN A 53 2.52 -24.95 -6.87
C GLN A 53 3.09 -23.86 -5.95
N LEU A 54 2.21 -23.08 -5.29
CA LEU A 54 2.61 -22.12 -4.24
C LEU A 54 3.29 -22.85 -3.08
N GLY A 55 2.69 -23.93 -2.56
CA GLY A 55 3.28 -24.75 -1.49
C GLY A 55 4.60 -25.45 -1.86
N GLU A 56 4.77 -25.87 -3.11
CA GLU A 56 6.03 -26.49 -3.56
C GLU A 56 7.17 -25.48 -3.69
N SER A 57 6.89 -24.26 -4.16
CA SER A 57 7.87 -23.17 -4.23
C SER A 57 8.27 -22.66 -2.83
N GLU A 58 7.32 -22.58 -1.89
CA GLU A 58 7.51 -22.19 -0.49
C GLU A 58 8.31 -23.22 0.33
N SER A 59 8.31 -24.49 -0.10
CA SER A 59 9.06 -25.56 0.57
C SER A 59 10.57 -25.54 0.29
N SER A 60 10.99 -24.81 -0.76
CA SER A 60 12.37 -24.87 -1.27
C SER A 60 13.36 -23.98 -0.49
N ASP A 61 12.89 -22.93 0.19
CA ASP A 61 13.73 -22.01 0.97
C ASP A 61 13.77 -22.28 2.49
N ILE A 62 12.95 -23.19 3.01
CA ILE A 62 12.94 -23.53 4.44
C ILE A 62 13.93 -24.65 4.73
N LYS A 63 15.19 -24.29 5.01
CA LYS A 63 16.18 -25.18 5.64
C LYS A 63 15.84 -25.42 7.12
N GLN A 64 14.80 -26.21 7.43
CA GLN A 64 14.57 -26.70 8.81
C GLN A 64 14.15 -28.17 8.85
N HIS A 65 14.77 -28.92 9.78
CA HIS A 65 14.52 -30.33 10.06
C HIS A 65 13.41 -30.49 11.12
N GLY A 66 12.54 -31.50 10.97
CA GLY A 66 11.68 -32.01 12.06
C GLY A 66 10.19 -31.67 12.01
N VAL A 67 9.48 -32.07 13.09
CA VAL A 67 8.00 -32.07 13.31
C VAL A 67 7.32 -30.77 12.86
N LEU A 68 7.98 -29.64 13.00
CA LEU A 68 7.49 -28.32 12.59
C LEU A 68 7.16 -28.23 11.09
N LYS A 69 7.92 -28.91 10.22
CA LYS A 69 7.66 -28.95 8.77
C LYS A 69 6.40 -29.75 8.42
N LYS A 70 6.10 -30.82 9.18
CA LYS A 70 4.84 -31.58 9.02
C LYS A 70 3.64 -30.73 9.43
N THR A 71 3.74 -29.99 10.52
CA THR A 71 2.68 -29.08 10.98
C THR A 71 2.49 -27.91 10.01
N LEU A 72 3.56 -27.29 9.51
CA LEU A 72 3.47 -26.22 8.50
C LEU A 72 2.80 -26.70 7.21
N ASN A 73 3.20 -27.88 6.70
CA ASN A 73 2.62 -28.45 5.49
C ASN A 73 1.13 -28.82 5.67
N LEU A 74 0.72 -29.25 6.88
CA LEU A 74 -0.68 -29.51 7.21
C LEU A 74 -1.49 -28.20 7.22
N LEU A 75 -0.94 -27.12 7.80
CA LEU A 75 -1.55 -25.80 7.82
C LEU A 75 -1.67 -25.20 6.42
N LEU A 76 -0.65 -25.36 5.57
CA LEU A 76 -0.68 -24.99 4.15
C LEU A 76 -1.76 -25.73 3.38
N SER A 77 -1.85 -27.05 3.56
CA SER A 77 -2.90 -27.86 2.92
C SER A 77 -4.32 -27.53 3.40
N SER A 78 -4.43 -26.75 4.47
CA SER A 78 -5.70 -26.28 5.04
C SER A 78 -6.03 -24.82 4.65
N GLY A 79 -5.23 -24.18 3.78
CA GLY A 79 -5.49 -22.82 3.26
C GLY A 79 -5.01 -21.67 4.15
N VAL A 80 -4.14 -21.92 5.13
CA VAL A 80 -3.61 -20.89 6.05
C VAL A 80 -2.52 -20.04 5.37
N GLU A 81 -2.69 -18.71 5.40
CA GLU A 81 -1.69 -17.76 4.86
C GLU A 81 -0.38 -17.83 5.66
N LEU A 82 0.69 -18.34 5.02
CA LEU A 82 2.05 -18.35 5.61
C LEU A 82 2.84 -17.06 5.36
N ARG A 83 2.45 -16.26 4.35
CA ARG A 83 3.14 -15.01 4.02
C ARG A 83 2.95 -14.00 5.15
N GLY A 84 4.06 -13.51 5.68
CA GLY A 84 4.08 -12.52 6.75
C GLY A 84 4.02 -11.08 6.23
N VAL A 85 4.95 -10.27 6.74
CA VAL A 85 5.07 -8.83 6.44
C VAL A 85 5.83 -8.51 5.16
N GLU A 86 6.32 -9.52 4.44
CA GLU A 86 7.10 -9.31 3.22
C GLU A 86 6.28 -8.62 2.13
N PRO A 87 6.83 -7.59 1.44
CA PRO A 87 6.16 -6.94 0.33
C PRO A 87 5.66 -7.96 -0.70
N VAL A 88 4.43 -7.79 -1.17
CA VAL A 88 3.78 -8.68 -2.14
C VAL A 88 4.27 -8.32 -3.55
N PRO A 89 4.89 -9.23 -4.33
CA PRO A 89 5.31 -8.98 -5.70
C PRO A 89 4.13 -8.62 -6.62
N PRO A 90 4.35 -7.83 -7.69
CA PRO A 90 3.30 -7.47 -8.63
C PRO A 90 2.57 -8.68 -9.25
N GLU A 91 3.25 -9.81 -9.45
CA GLU A 91 2.65 -11.01 -10.03
C GLU A 91 1.55 -11.62 -9.14
N LEU A 92 1.64 -11.42 -7.82
CA LEU A 92 0.67 -11.93 -6.84
C LEU A 92 -0.44 -10.93 -6.52
N ARG A 93 -0.36 -9.71 -7.06
CA ARG A 93 -1.38 -8.66 -6.87
C ARG A 93 -2.44 -8.75 -7.96
N THR A 94 -3.24 -9.80 -7.90
CA THR A 94 -4.19 -10.15 -8.97
C THR A 94 -5.64 -9.75 -8.67
N ASP A 95 -5.93 -9.30 -7.44
CA ASP A 95 -7.30 -9.02 -7.04
C ASP A 95 -7.84 -7.73 -7.69
N SER A 96 -8.92 -7.89 -8.45
CA SER A 96 -9.62 -6.82 -9.17
C SER A 96 -10.95 -6.43 -8.52
N ALA A 97 -11.38 -7.17 -7.47
CA ALA A 97 -12.63 -6.92 -6.77
C ALA A 97 -12.44 -5.81 -5.71
N PHE A 98 -12.28 -4.57 -6.16
CA PHE A 98 -12.01 -3.41 -5.31
C PHE A 98 -13.09 -3.13 -4.25
N ASN A 99 -14.34 -3.55 -4.51
CA ASN A 99 -15.45 -3.42 -3.57
C ASN A 99 -15.27 -4.25 -2.29
N LYS A 100 -14.34 -5.22 -2.27
CA LYS A 100 -13.97 -5.96 -1.06
C LYS A 100 -13.50 -5.06 0.07
N ILE A 101 -12.86 -3.93 -0.26
CA ILE A 101 -12.43 -2.92 0.73
C ILE A 101 -13.64 -2.32 1.42
N PHE A 102 -14.70 -1.99 0.68
CA PHE A 102 -15.94 -1.47 1.27
C PHE A 102 -16.58 -2.52 2.18
N THR A 103 -16.77 -3.75 1.69
CA THR A 103 -17.42 -4.79 2.49
C THR A 103 -16.62 -5.14 3.74
N MET A 104 -15.29 -5.16 3.65
CA MET A 104 -14.43 -5.46 4.80
C MET A 104 -14.60 -4.44 5.91
N TRP A 105 -14.44 -3.14 5.63
CA TRP A 105 -14.61 -2.11 6.66
C TRP A 105 -16.07 -1.95 7.11
N CYS A 106 -17.02 -2.07 6.18
CA CYS A 106 -18.43 -1.94 6.50
C CYS A 106 -18.87 -3.04 7.48
N THR A 107 -18.50 -4.29 7.22
CA THR A 107 -18.86 -5.42 8.07
C THR A 107 -18.20 -5.33 9.44
N SER A 108 -16.92 -4.98 9.52
CA SER A 108 -16.24 -4.80 10.79
C SER A 108 -16.89 -3.72 11.66
N LEU A 109 -17.41 -2.65 11.05
CA LEU A 109 -17.99 -1.52 11.79
C LEU A 109 -19.50 -1.60 11.98
N LEU A 110 -20.18 -2.54 11.32
CA LEU A 110 -21.59 -2.80 11.52
C LEU A 110 -21.83 -3.69 12.75
N CYS A 111 -21.33 -3.24 13.89
CA CYS A 111 -21.37 -3.95 15.17
C CYS A 111 -21.67 -2.96 16.33
N PRO A 112 -21.84 -3.44 17.57
CA PRO A 112 -22.09 -2.58 18.72
C PRO A 112 -21.05 -1.48 19.01
N LEU A 113 -19.80 -1.59 18.52
CA LEU A 113 -18.73 -0.64 18.82
C LEU A 113 -19.11 0.83 18.54
N PRO A 114 -19.50 1.23 17.31
CA PRO A 114 -19.91 2.62 17.08
C PRO A 114 -21.18 3.04 17.83
N LEU A 115 -22.10 2.12 18.18
CA LEU A 115 -23.22 2.46 19.09
C LEU A 115 -22.68 2.95 20.43
N VAL A 116 -21.76 2.19 21.04
CA VAL A 116 -21.15 2.56 22.32
C VAL A 116 -20.42 3.90 22.22
N THR A 117 -19.58 4.09 21.20
CA THR A 117 -18.82 5.34 21.03
C THR A 117 -19.76 6.55 20.90
N GLY A 118 -20.89 6.39 20.22
CA GLY A 118 -21.91 7.43 20.11
C GLY A 118 -22.60 7.75 21.44
N MET A 119 -22.85 6.74 22.27
CA MET A 119 -23.46 6.91 23.60
C MET A 119 -22.61 7.80 24.51
N VAL A 120 -21.28 7.75 24.40
CA VAL A 120 -20.37 8.57 25.23
C VAL A 120 -20.71 10.07 25.14
N GLY A 121 -21.06 10.57 23.94
CA GLY A 121 -21.36 11.99 23.75
C GLY A 121 -22.55 12.48 24.57
N THR A 122 -23.63 11.69 24.64
CA THR A 122 -24.85 12.08 25.36
C THR A 122 -24.90 11.56 26.80
N LEU A 123 -24.39 10.35 27.05
CA LEU A 123 -24.45 9.68 28.34
C LEU A 123 -23.30 10.08 29.28
N SER A 124 -22.07 10.21 28.77
CA SER A 124 -20.91 10.60 29.58
C SER A 124 -20.72 12.13 29.60
N PHE A 125 -20.66 12.75 28.42
CA PHE A 125 -20.39 14.19 28.29
C PHE A 125 -21.63 15.07 28.46
N GLY A 126 -22.84 14.49 28.49
CA GLY A 126 -24.08 15.25 28.68
C GLY A 126 -24.41 16.22 27.53
N ILE A 127 -23.82 16.03 26.35
CA ILE A 127 -24.12 16.85 25.17
C ILE A 127 -25.52 16.49 24.68
N ASN A 128 -26.30 17.46 24.21
CA ASN A 128 -27.61 17.17 23.65
C ASN A 128 -27.50 16.35 22.35
N LEU A 129 -28.55 15.58 22.04
CA LEU A 129 -28.57 14.69 20.87
C LEU A 129 -28.25 15.40 19.54
N ARG A 130 -28.75 16.63 19.35
CA ARG A 130 -28.55 17.38 18.10
C ARG A 130 -27.07 17.67 17.90
N ASP A 131 -26.43 18.24 18.91
CA ASP A 131 -25.04 18.68 18.83
C ASP A 131 -24.10 17.47 18.71
N THR A 132 -24.34 16.41 19.49
CA THR A 132 -23.61 15.14 19.33
C THR A 132 -23.76 14.59 17.92
N SER A 133 -24.97 14.59 17.34
CA SER A 133 -25.21 14.07 15.98
C SER A 133 -24.50 14.89 14.91
N LEU A 134 -24.48 16.23 15.05
CA LEU A 134 -23.80 17.11 14.11
C LEU A 134 -22.27 16.96 14.20
N LEU A 135 -21.73 16.86 15.43
CA LEU A 135 -20.30 16.61 15.65
C LEU A 135 -19.90 15.27 15.04
N VAL A 136 -20.64 14.20 15.33
CA VAL A 136 -20.42 12.88 14.73
C VAL A 136 -20.45 12.97 13.21
N LEU A 137 -21.49 13.58 12.61
CA LEU A 137 -21.61 13.66 11.16
C LEU A 137 -20.42 14.38 10.52
N PHE A 138 -20.15 15.63 10.90
CA PHE A 138 -19.15 16.44 10.20
C PHE A 138 -17.72 16.00 10.50
N LEU A 139 -17.41 15.62 11.73
CA LEU A 139 -16.06 15.19 12.10
C LEU A 139 -15.73 13.82 11.53
N SER A 140 -16.67 12.86 11.52
CA SER A 140 -16.42 11.55 10.91
C SER A 140 -16.10 11.68 9.41
N LEU A 141 -16.88 12.50 8.70
CA LEU A 141 -16.66 12.75 7.27
C LEU A 141 -15.26 13.32 7.00
N LEU A 142 -14.77 14.20 7.88
CA LEU A 142 -13.45 14.82 7.78
C LEU A 142 -12.31 13.88 8.21
N MET A 143 -12.42 13.27 9.39
CA MET A 143 -11.35 12.48 10.02
C MET A 143 -11.13 11.11 9.36
N CYS A 144 -12.10 10.63 8.58
CA CYS A 144 -11.92 9.44 7.76
C CYS A 144 -11.18 9.70 6.44
N VAL A 145 -10.94 10.96 6.05
CA VAL A 145 -10.21 11.27 4.80
C VAL A 145 -8.77 10.77 4.83
N PRO A 146 -7.95 11.03 5.88
CA PRO A 146 -6.59 10.51 5.95
C PRO A 146 -6.45 8.99 5.79
N PRO A 147 -7.15 8.12 6.57
CA PRO A 147 -7.04 6.68 6.38
C PRO A 147 -7.50 6.23 4.99
N ALA A 148 -8.61 6.78 4.49
CA ALA A 148 -9.11 6.45 3.16
C ALA A 148 -8.14 6.84 2.03
N TYR A 149 -7.34 7.89 2.22
CA TYR A 149 -6.29 8.25 1.26
C TYR A 149 -5.10 7.29 1.35
N ILE A 150 -4.64 6.99 2.57
CA ILE A 150 -3.46 6.15 2.82
C ILE A 150 -3.62 4.75 2.20
N VAL A 151 -4.81 4.14 2.28
CA VAL A 151 -5.06 2.82 1.68
C VAL A 151 -4.80 2.78 0.16
N THR A 152 -4.88 3.92 -0.54
CA THR A 152 -4.62 3.98 -1.99
C THR A 152 -3.16 3.75 -2.37
N ILE A 153 -2.25 3.83 -1.39
CA ILE A 153 -0.81 3.63 -1.57
C ILE A 153 -0.46 2.13 -1.58
N SER A 154 -1.20 1.30 -0.84
CA SER A 154 -0.90 -0.12 -0.66
C SER A 154 -0.95 -0.96 -1.94
N PRO A 155 -1.93 -0.83 -2.86
CA PRO A 155 -1.94 -1.60 -4.10
C PRO A 155 -0.70 -1.33 -4.97
N GLN A 156 -0.24 -0.07 -4.97
CA GLN A 156 0.89 0.36 -5.79
C GLN A 156 2.22 -0.14 -5.23
N THR A 157 2.39 -0.09 -3.91
CA THR A 157 3.64 -0.50 -3.24
C THR A 157 3.69 -2.00 -2.93
N GLY A 158 2.54 -2.64 -2.72
CA GLY A 158 2.39 -4.01 -2.23
C GLY A 158 2.88 -4.20 -0.81
N MET A 159 2.97 -3.12 -0.04
CA MET A 159 3.48 -3.14 1.32
C MET A 159 2.36 -2.92 2.33
N ARG A 160 2.45 -3.66 3.42
CA ARG A 160 1.60 -3.51 4.60
C ARG A 160 1.89 -2.18 5.31
N GLN A 161 0.95 -1.70 6.13
CA GLN A 161 0.96 -0.32 6.61
C GLN A 161 2.20 -0.01 7.47
N MET A 162 2.54 -0.90 8.41
CA MET A 162 3.73 -0.77 9.25
C MET A 162 5.05 -0.96 8.49
N ILE A 163 5.02 -1.55 7.29
CA ILE A 163 6.19 -1.63 6.41
C ILE A 163 6.36 -0.35 5.61
N GLN A 164 5.27 0.27 5.14
CA GLN A 164 5.31 1.60 4.52
C GLN A 164 5.87 2.64 5.50
N ALA A 165 5.50 2.55 6.77
CA ALA A 165 5.99 3.45 7.82
C ALA A 165 7.52 3.44 7.98
N ARG A 166 8.22 2.33 7.68
CA ARG A 166 9.70 2.23 7.72
C ARG A 166 10.40 3.23 6.79
N TYR A 167 9.73 3.68 5.74
CA TYR A 167 10.28 4.65 4.79
C TYR A 167 10.28 6.09 5.33
N SER A 168 9.61 6.31 6.46
CA SER A 168 9.64 7.56 7.24
C SER A 168 10.41 7.34 8.55
N PHE A 169 9.98 6.36 9.35
CA PHE A 169 10.48 6.06 10.69
C PHE A 169 11.75 5.21 10.72
N GLY A 170 12.28 4.76 9.59
CA GLY A 170 13.42 3.85 9.57
C GLY A 170 13.08 2.46 10.12
N LEU A 171 14.07 1.58 10.27
CA LEU A 171 13.81 0.21 10.71
C LEU A 171 13.49 0.13 12.22
N TYR A 172 14.31 0.76 13.06
CA TYR A 172 14.21 0.65 14.52
C TYR A 172 13.18 1.60 15.15
N PRO A 173 13.14 2.91 14.83
CA PRO A 173 12.11 3.78 15.40
C PRO A 173 10.69 3.36 15.02
N ASN A 174 10.51 2.68 13.88
CA ASN A 174 9.22 2.10 13.48
C ASN A 174 8.71 1.01 14.43
N ILE A 175 9.56 0.39 15.26
CA ILE A 175 9.14 -0.58 16.27
C ILE A 175 8.23 0.07 17.31
N LEU A 176 8.52 1.32 17.71
CA LEU A 176 7.69 2.07 18.65
C LEU A 176 6.27 2.26 18.09
N VAL A 177 6.17 2.64 16.82
CA VAL A 177 4.89 2.87 16.15
C VAL A 177 4.13 1.56 15.94
N ALA A 178 4.83 0.48 15.60
CA ALA A 178 4.21 -0.85 15.49
C ALA A 178 3.65 -1.33 16.85
N LEU A 179 4.35 -1.07 17.95
CA LEU A 179 3.87 -1.36 19.31
C LEU A 179 2.62 -0.54 19.67
N LEU A 180 2.63 0.76 19.38
CA LEU A 180 1.47 1.62 19.60
C LEU A 180 0.26 1.16 18.77
N ASN A 181 0.47 0.80 17.50
CA ASN A 181 -0.56 0.22 16.64
C ASN A 181 -1.15 -1.07 17.22
N MET A 182 -0.30 -1.96 17.74
CA MET A 182 -0.77 -3.19 18.39
C MET A 182 -1.64 -2.89 19.59
N MET A 183 -1.21 -1.98 20.49
CA MET A 183 -2.00 -1.59 21.66
C MET A 183 -3.34 -0.97 21.25
N THR A 184 -3.37 -0.17 20.19
CA THR A 184 -4.61 0.38 19.65
C THR A 184 -5.55 -0.70 19.15
N LEU A 185 -5.07 -1.65 18.35
CA LEU A 185 -5.92 -2.75 17.87
C LEU A 185 -6.44 -3.62 19.03
N CYS A 186 -5.58 -3.91 20.02
CA CYS A 186 -5.97 -4.68 21.21
C CYS A 186 -7.07 -3.96 21.99
N GLY A 187 -6.98 -2.64 22.21
CA GLY A 187 -8.03 -1.96 22.97
C GLY A 187 -9.36 -1.84 22.23
N TYR A 188 -9.37 -1.71 20.89
CA TYR A 188 -10.63 -1.85 20.12
C TYR A 188 -11.23 -3.26 20.25
N ASN A 189 -10.38 -4.29 20.23
CA ASN A 189 -10.83 -5.66 20.48
C ASN A 189 -11.41 -5.80 21.89
N ILE A 190 -10.75 -5.25 22.91
CA ILE A 190 -11.18 -5.29 24.31
C ILE A 190 -12.55 -4.62 24.47
N ILE A 191 -12.78 -3.43 23.90
CA ILE A 191 -14.07 -2.74 23.96
C ILE A 191 -15.18 -3.62 23.38
N CYS A 192 -14.92 -4.23 22.21
CA CYS A 192 -15.82 -5.17 21.56
C CYS A 192 -16.11 -6.41 22.42
N LEU A 193 -15.07 -7.00 23.01
CA LEU A 193 -15.18 -8.17 23.89
C LEU A 193 -16.02 -7.89 25.13
N VAL A 194 -15.78 -6.75 25.79
CA VAL A 194 -16.53 -6.32 26.97
C VAL A 194 -17.99 -6.09 26.62
N THR A 195 -18.27 -5.35 25.55
CA THR A 195 -19.65 -5.07 25.10
C THR A 195 -20.41 -6.36 24.80
N ALA A 196 -19.76 -7.31 24.13
CA ALA A 196 -20.34 -8.61 23.81
C ALA A 196 -20.55 -9.47 25.07
N GLY A 197 -19.57 -9.51 25.98
CA GLY A 197 -19.67 -10.24 27.24
C GLY A 197 -20.79 -9.73 28.14
N GLN A 198 -20.93 -8.41 28.26
CA GLN A 198 -22.05 -7.75 28.96
C GLN A 198 -23.40 -8.10 28.34
N THR A 199 -23.48 -8.10 27.00
CA THR A 199 -24.72 -8.45 26.28
C THR A 199 -25.12 -9.91 26.55
N LEU A 200 -24.17 -10.86 26.52
CA LEU A 200 -24.46 -12.27 26.83
C LEU A 200 -24.87 -12.47 28.28
N ALA A 201 -24.22 -11.79 29.22
CA ALA A 201 -24.58 -11.86 30.63
C ALA A 201 -26.02 -11.40 30.86
N ALA A 202 -26.40 -10.26 30.29
CA ALA A 202 -27.74 -9.68 30.38
C ALA A 202 -28.84 -10.59 29.78
N VAL A 203 -28.54 -11.35 28.72
CA VAL A 203 -29.49 -12.32 28.13
C VAL A 203 -29.73 -13.54 29.03
N SER A 204 -28.66 -13.97 29.73
CA SER A 204 -28.58 -15.25 30.42
C SER A 204 -29.26 -15.29 31.79
N GLY A 205 -29.65 -14.13 32.34
CA GLY A 205 -30.30 -14.04 33.66
C GLY A 205 -29.45 -14.66 34.78
N ASP A 206 -28.18 -14.25 34.87
CA ASP A 206 -27.16 -14.69 35.85
C ASP A 206 -26.56 -16.09 35.65
N THR A 207 -26.94 -16.83 34.59
CA THR A 207 -26.31 -18.14 34.30
C THR A 207 -24.92 -18.02 33.65
N ILE A 208 -24.68 -16.96 32.88
CA ILE A 208 -23.39 -16.64 32.27
C ILE A 208 -22.92 -15.30 32.86
N SER A 209 -21.75 -15.29 33.49
CA SER A 209 -21.14 -14.03 33.94
C SER A 209 -20.53 -13.26 32.77
N GLN A 210 -20.35 -11.94 32.94
CA GLN A 210 -19.69 -11.09 31.95
C GLN A 210 -18.30 -11.64 31.57
N THR A 211 -17.54 -12.15 32.54
CA THR A 211 -16.25 -12.82 32.34
C THR A 211 -16.36 -14.02 31.40
N VAL A 212 -17.35 -14.89 31.60
CA VAL A 212 -17.55 -16.06 30.72
C VAL A 212 -17.94 -15.61 29.31
N GLY A 213 -18.78 -14.58 29.20
CA GLY A 213 -19.12 -13.98 27.90
C GLY A 213 -17.90 -13.45 27.14
N ILE A 214 -17.01 -12.70 27.82
CA ILE A 214 -15.74 -12.21 27.26
C ILE A 214 -14.89 -13.36 26.74
N VAL A 215 -14.74 -14.44 27.52
CA VAL A 215 -13.94 -15.61 27.14
C VAL A 215 -14.54 -16.31 25.91
N ILE A 216 -15.85 -16.54 25.89
CA ILE A 216 -16.53 -17.20 24.75
C ILE A 216 -16.29 -16.41 23.47
N VAL A 217 -16.54 -15.10 23.47
CA VAL A 217 -16.41 -14.26 22.27
C VAL A 217 -14.95 -14.12 21.86
N GLY A 218 -14.01 -14.02 22.81
CA GLY A 218 -12.58 -13.98 22.53
C GLY A 218 -12.07 -15.23 21.81
N VAL A 219 -12.45 -16.42 22.30
CA VAL A 219 -12.08 -17.69 21.68
C VAL A 219 -12.73 -17.86 20.31
N LEU A 220 -13.99 -17.47 20.15
CA LEU A 220 -14.67 -17.54 18.85
C LEU A 220 -14.07 -16.56 17.82
N SER A 221 -13.69 -15.35 18.26
CA SER A 221 -13.07 -14.33 17.40
C SER A 221 -11.68 -14.72 16.88
N MET A 222 -11.02 -15.65 17.57
CA MET A 222 -9.74 -16.21 17.17
C MET A 222 -9.85 -17.09 15.91
N LEU A 223 -11.00 -17.76 15.68
CA LEU A 223 -11.15 -18.76 14.61
C LEU A 223 -11.01 -18.17 13.20
N PRO A 224 -11.69 -17.07 12.82
CA PRO A 224 -11.51 -16.50 11.48
C PRO A 224 -10.11 -15.92 11.27
N ALA A 225 -9.46 -15.43 12.33
CA ALA A 225 -8.10 -14.88 12.27
C ALA A 225 -7.05 -15.94 11.93
N PHE A 226 -7.29 -17.22 12.28
CA PHE A 226 -6.38 -18.33 11.95
C PHE A 226 -6.30 -18.62 10.45
N GLY A 227 -7.39 -18.37 9.71
CA GLY A 227 -7.47 -18.65 8.28
C GLY A 227 -6.74 -17.64 7.37
N GLY A 228 -6.18 -16.57 7.92
CA GLY A 228 -5.43 -15.57 7.17
C GLY A 228 -6.30 -14.71 6.24
N PHE A 229 -5.66 -14.03 5.27
CA PHE A 229 -6.27 -12.98 4.46
C PHE A 229 -7.56 -13.42 3.74
N GLN A 230 -7.54 -14.60 3.10
CA GLN A 230 -8.66 -15.06 2.27
C GLN A 230 -9.89 -15.44 3.11
N VAL A 231 -9.69 -16.20 4.20
CA VAL A 231 -10.79 -16.60 5.10
C VAL A 231 -11.41 -15.37 5.75
N LEU A 232 -10.58 -14.41 6.17
CA LEU A 232 -11.05 -13.15 6.72
C LEU A 232 -11.96 -12.41 5.73
N HIS A 233 -11.49 -12.17 4.50
CA HIS A 233 -12.30 -11.49 3.48
C HIS A 233 -13.57 -12.25 3.10
N HIS A 234 -13.54 -13.58 3.15
CA HIS A 234 -14.73 -14.40 2.91
C HIS A 234 -15.76 -14.24 4.05
N TYR A 235 -15.30 -14.27 5.31
CA TYR A 235 -16.16 -14.05 6.47
C TYR A 235 -16.76 -12.64 6.45
N GLU A 236 -15.94 -11.61 6.25
CA GLU A 236 -16.37 -10.21 6.18
C GLU A 236 -17.35 -9.95 5.03
N ARG A 237 -17.34 -10.75 3.97
CA ARG A 237 -18.29 -10.58 2.86
C ARG A 237 -19.74 -10.85 3.28
N TRP A 238 -19.96 -11.71 4.27
CA TRP A 238 -21.30 -12.23 4.62
C TRP A 238 -21.73 -11.91 6.06
N ALA A 239 -20.78 -11.70 6.98
CA ALA A 239 -21.08 -11.52 8.40
C ALA A 239 -21.92 -10.27 8.71
N TRP A 240 -21.96 -9.26 7.82
CA TRP A 240 -22.77 -8.06 8.04
C TRP A 240 -24.27 -8.31 7.98
N ILE A 241 -24.75 -9.33 7.26
CA ILE A 241 -26.19 -9.58 7.07
C ILE A 241 -26.90 -9.85 8.42
N PRO A 242 -26.48 -10.85 9.22
CA PRO A 242 -27.10 -11.09 10.51
C PRO A 242 -26.90 -9.92 11.48
N ALA A 243 -25.75 -9.24 11.44
CA ALA A 243 -25.48 -8.08 12.27
C ALA A 243 -26.43 -6.90 11.95
N PHE A 244 -26.60 -6.58 10.66
CA PHE A 244 -27.52 -5.56 10.18
C PHE A 244 -28.96 -5.82 10.65
N ILE A 245 -29.44 -7.04 10.43
CA ILE A 245 -30.79 -7.45 10.82
C ILE A 245 -30.97 -7.30 12.34
N ALA A 246 -29.99 -7.76 13.12
CA ALA A 246 -30.05 -7.68 14.57
C ALA A 246 -30.08 -6.23 15.08
N ILE A 247 -29.28 -5.34 14.49
CA ILE A 247 -29.27 -3.91 14.79
C ILE A 247 -30.62 -3.28 14.44
N VAL A 248 -31.15 -3.53 13.24
CA VAL A 248 -32.45 -2.98 12.81
C VAL A 248 -33.58 -3.43 13.72
N ILE A 249 -33.61 -4.70 14.13
CA ILE A 249 -34.62 -5.22 15.07
C ILE A 249 -34.48 -4.54 16.45
N THR A 250 -33.25 -4.36 16.93
CA THR A 250 -32.97 -3.71 18.22
C THR A 250 -33.45 -2.27 18.23
N ILE A 251 -33.10 -1.51 17.19
CA ILE A 251 -33.57 -0.13 17.00
C ILE A 251 -35.08 -0.10 16.81
N GLY A 252 -35.67 -1.02 16.05
CA GLY A 252 -37.12 -1.10 15.84
C GLY A 252 -37.90 -1.39 17.12
N SER A 253 -37.36 -2.23 18.00
CA SER A 253 -37.98 -2.61 19.28
C SER A 253 -37.90 -1.49 20.33
N GLY A 254 -36.74 -0.83 20.45
CA GLY A 254 -36.53 0.27 21.42
C GLY A 254 -36.85 1.67 20.87
N GLY A 255 -37.09 1.80 19.56
CA GLY A 255 -37.05 3.07 18.84
C GLY A 255 -38.09 4.11 19.26
N SER A 256 -39.27 3.66 19.69
CA SER A 256 -40.35 4.56 20.14
C SER A 256 -39.97 5.38 21.37
N LYS A 257 -39.02 4.87 22.19
CA LYS A 257 -38.51 5.52 23.39
C LYS A 257 -37.33 6.47 23.12
N LEU A 258 -36.70 6.42 21.94
CA LEU A 258 -35.56 7.28 21.59
C LEU A 258 -35.93 8.78 21.53
N LYS A 259 -37.21 9.13 21.55
CA LYS A 259 -37.67 10.53 21.67
C LYS A 259 -37.61 11.08 23.10
N GLU A 260 -37.46 10.21 24.11
CA GLU A 260 -37.48 10.56 25.53
C GLU A 260 -36.12 11.10 25.99
N GLN A 261 -35.61 12.11 25.29
CA GLN A 261 -34.28 12.69 25.54
C GLN A 261 -34.24 13.51 26.84
N VAL A 262 -33.15 13.38 27.59
CA VAL A 262 -32.87 14.23 28.76
C VAL A 262 -32.66 15.67 28.32
N GLN A 263 -33.27 16.61 29.04
CA GLN A 263 -32.96 18.03 28.85
C GLN A 263 -31.58 18.33 29.44
N THR A 264 -30.64 18.70 28.57
CA THR A 264 -29.31 19.13 28.96
C THR A 264 -29.14 20.63 28.75
N ALA A 265 -28.30 21.26 29.57
CA ALA A 265 -27.91 22.65 29.36
C ALA A 265 -27.10 22.77 28.04
N PRO A 266 -27.03 23.95 27.42
CA PRO A 266 -26.15 24.17 26.28
C PRO A 266 -24.71 23.77 26.63
N SER A 267 -24.11 22.91 25.80
CA SER A 267 -22.75 22.43 26.03
C SER A 267 -21.75 23.59 25.94
N ASP A 268 -20.82 23.63 26.88
CA ASP A 268 -19.71 24.57 26.86
C ASP A 268 -18.64 24.15 25.85
N ALA A 269 -17.80 25.10 25.43
CA ALA A 269 -16.77 24.85 24.42
C ALA A 269 -15.76 23.76 24.83
N PRO A 270 -15.27 23.69 26.10
CA PRO A 270 -14.37 22.62 26.54
C PRO A 270 -14.90 21.21 26.29
N THR A 271 -16.16 20.95 26.69
CA THR A 271 -16.80 19.64 26.49
C THR A 271 -16.89 19.28 25.01
N ILE A 272 -17.16 20.25 24.14
CA ILE A 272 -17.20 20.04 22.69
C ILE A 272 -15.81 19.67 22.15
N PHE A 273 -14.74 20.36 22.57
CA PHE A 273 -13.37 20.03 22.15
C PHE A 273 -12.94 18.64 22.64
N THR A 274 -13.26 18.28 23.88
CA THR A 274 -12.97 16.93 24.40
C THR A 274 -13.69 15.85 23.60
N PHE A 275 -14.96 16.08 23.19
CA PHE A 275 -15.65 15.14 22.32
C PHE A 275 -15.07 15.10 20.89
N ILE A 276 -14.61 16.23 20.33
CA ILE A 276 -13.91 16.26 19.04
C ILE A 276 -12.66 15.37 19.08
N SER A 277 -11.86 15.48 20.15
CA SER A 277 -10.66 14.66 20.37
C SER A 277 -11.00 13.17 20.41
N LEU A 278 -12.09 12.79 21.09
CA LEU A 278 -12.57 11.41 21.13
C LEU A 278 -12.96 10.88 19.73
N ILE A 279 -13.68 11.68 18.92
CA ILE A 279 -14.01 11.30 17.54
C ILE A 279 -12.75 11.14 16.68
N ALA A 280 -11.77 12.04 16.83
CA ALA A 280 -10.48 11.89 16.15
C ALA A 280 -9.76 10.60 16.56
N GLY A 281 -9.79 10.26 17.85
CA GLY A 281 -9.31 9.01 18.42
C GLY A 281 -9.97 7.76 17.86
N TYR A 282 -11.22 7.86 17.40
CA TYR A 282 -11.93 6.77 16.72
C TYR A 282 -11.45 6.58 15.26
N PHE A 283 -11.33 7.65 14.47
CA PHE A 283 -11.10 7.54 13.03
C PHE A 283 -9.62 7.56 12.60
N LEU A 284 -8.78 8.40 13.19
CA LEU A 284 -7.39 8.54 12.76
C LEU A 284 -6.57 7.25 12.87
N PRO A 285 -6.79 6.36 13.86
CA PRO A 285 -6.03 5.13 13.96
C PRO A 285 -6.23 4.16 12.80
N TYR A 286 -7.29 4.25 12.00
CA TYR A 286 -7.37 3.43 10.79
C TYR A 286 -6.18 3.67 9.85
N SER A 287 -5.53 4.85 9.91
CA SER A 287 -4.34 5.19 9.13
C SER A 287 -3.15 4.26 9.40
N THR A 288 -3.17 3.51 10.49
CA THR A 288 -2.09 2.60 10.90
C THR A 288 -2.34 1.16 10.47
N THR A 289 -3.52 0.83 9.92
CA THR A 289 -3.91 -0.55 9.59
C THR A 289 -4.55 -0.72 8.21
N VAL A 290 -5.17 0.31 7.65
CA VAL A 290 -5.89 0.22 6.36
C VAL A 290 -5.06 -0.34 5.22
N GLY A 291 -3.75 -0.15 5.27
CA GLY A 291 -2.86 -0.67 4.25
C GLY A 291 -2.78 -2.21 4.21
N ASP A 292 -3.12 -2.90 5.29
CA ASP A 292 -2.98 -4.36 5.42
C ASP A 292 -4.05 -5.13 4.62
N THR A 293 -5.15 -4.47 4.28
CA THR A 293 -6.33 -5.10 3.64
C THR A 293 -6.33 -4.91 2.12
N ALA A 294 -5.44 -4.05 1.59
CA ALA A 294 -5.38 -3.68 0.18
C ALA A 294 -4.12 -4.20 -0.55
N VAL A 295 -3.25 -4.99 0.10
CA VAL A 295 -1.94 -5.38 -0.45
C VAL A 295 -2.00 -6.32 -1.66
N TYR A 296 -3.08 -7.09 -1.81
CA TYR A 296 -3.27 -8.03 -2.94
C TYR A 296 -4.02 -7.41 -4.13
N LEU A 297 -4.46 -6.16 -4.01
CA LEU A 297 -5.11 -5.46 -5.12
C LEU A 297 -4.12 -5.11 -6.22
N GLY A 298 -4.58 -5.15 -7.47
CA GLY A 298 -3.75 -4.86 -8.64
C GLY A 298 -3.04 -3.49 -8.59
N PRO A 299 -1.78 -3.37 -9.07
CA PRO A 299 -1.02 -2.11 -9.04
C PRO A 299 -1.69 -0.94 -9.79
N ASN A 300 -2.53 -1.28 -10.79
CA ASN A 300 -3.28 -0.34 -11.61
C ASN A 300 -4.68 -0.03 -11.05
N ALA A 301 -4.96 -0.38 -9.79
CA ALA A 301 -6.25 -0.12 -9.16
C ALA A 301 -6.57 1.39 -9.19
N PRO A 302 -7.78 1.79 -9.62
CA PRO A 302 -8.16 3.20 -9.69
C PRO A 302 -8.26 3.80 -8.29
N LYS A 303 -7.32 4.69 -7.95
CA LYS A 303 -7.18 5.30 -6.61
C LYS A 303 -8.47 5.86 -6.05
N TRP A 304 -9.25 6.56 -6.88
CA TRP A 304 -10.54 7.14 -6.48
C TRP A 304 -11.53 6.08 -5.99
N ARG A 305 -11.60 4.90 -6.64
CA ARG A 305 -12.50 3.83 -6.18
C ARG A 305 -12.04 3.25 -4.85
N ILE A 306 -10.74 3.03 -4.68
CA ILE A 306 -10.17 2.54 -3.41
C ILE A 306 -10.46 3.51 -2.27
N PHE A 307 -10.25 4.81 -2.52
CA PHE A 307 -10.58 5.88 -1.58
C PHE A 307 -12.06 5.84 -1.20
N VAL A 308 -12.97 5.90 -2.18
CA VAL A 308 -14.42 5.93 -1.92
C VAL A 308 -14.89 4.68 -1.20
N TYR A 309 -14.41 3.49 -1.58
CA TYR A 309 -14.80 2.25 -0.92
C TYR A 309 -14.33 2.18 0.53
N CYS A 310 -13.10 2.60 0.83
CA CYS A 310 -12.61 2.64 2.20
C CYS A 310 -13.34 3.71 3.02
N TRP A 311 -13.45 4.92 2.48
CA TRP A 311 -14.13 6.03 3.14
C TRP A 311 -15.60 5.72 3.43
N MET A 312 -16.36 5.20 2.46
CA MET A 312 -17.74 4.80 2.70
C MET A 312 -17.86 3.59 3.63
N GLY A 313 -16.94 2.63 3.53
CA GLY A 313 -16.94 1.44 4.39
C GLY A 313 -16.73 1.79 5.86
N ILE A 314 -15.93 2.81 6.15
CA ILE A 314 -15.68 3.28 7.51
C ILE A 314 -16.74 4.30 7.97
N CYS A 315 -17.01 5.33 7.17
CA CYS A 315 -17.92 6.42 7.55
C CYS A 315 -19.37 5.97 7.69
N LEU A 316 -19.91 5.23 6.72
CA LEU A 316 -21.34 4.97 6.64
C LEU A 316 -21.89 4.21 7.86
N PRO A 317 -21.37 3.03 8.25
CA PRO A 317 -21.84 2.35 9.46
C PRO A 317 -21.53 3.16 10.72
N SER A 318 -20.35 3.77 10.81
CA SER A 318 -19.94 4.51 12.02
C SER A 318 -20.84 5.71 12.28
N ILE A 319 -21.11 6.57 11.29
CA ILE A 319 -21.97 7.75 11.46
C ILE A 319 -23.38 7.34 11.87
N LEU A 320 -23.96 6.36 11.17
CA LEU A 320 -25.33 5.92 11.45
C LEU A 320 -25.46 5.33 12.85
N LEU A 321 -24.54 4.44 13.22
CA LEU A 321 -24.58 3.79 14.52
C LEU A 321 -24.16 4.72 15.65
N MET A 322 -23.22 5.64 15.47
CA MET A 322 -22.87 6.62 16.50
C MET A 322 -24.03 7.60 16.76
N ILE A 323 -24.77 8.02 15.74
CA ILE A 323 -25.97 8.86 15.94
C ILE A 323 -27.06 8.09 16.68
N VAL A 324 -27.28 6.82 16.32
CA VAL A 324 -28.22 5.95 17.06
C VAL A 324 -27.75 5.75 18.51
N GLY A 325 -26.46 5.53 18.71
CA GLY A 325 -25.83 5.44 20.02
C GLY A 325 -26.06 6.70 20.85
N ALA A 326 -25.85 7.88 20.27
CA ALA A 326 -26.14 9.15 20.91
C ALA A 326 -27.62 9.26 21.31
N ALA A 327 -28.55 8.82 20.45
CA ALA A 327 -29.98 8.82 20.76
C ALA A 327 -30.33 7.85 21.90
N ILE A 328 -29.69 6.67 21.95
CA ILE A 328 -29.84 5.72 23.05
C ILE A 328 -29.32 6.35 24.34
N GLY A 329 -28.07 6.84 24.34
CA GLY A 329 -27.43 7.42 25.53
C GLY A 329 -28.22 8.59 26.13
N GLY A 330 -28.78 9.47 25.28
CA GLY A 330 -29.55 10.62 25.75
C GLY A 330 -30.96 10.26 26.26
N ALA A 331 -31.46 9.06 25.95
CA ALA A 331 -32.75 8.57 26.43
C ALA A 331 -32.63 7.70 27.70
N VAL A 332 -31.48 7.07 27.93
CA VAL A 332 -31.23 6.15 29.06
C VAL A 332 -31.70 6.73 30.41
N PRO A 333 -31.35 7.97 30.81
CA PRO A 333 -31.71 8.45 32.15
C PRO A 333 -33.20 8.74 32.34
N ASN A 334 -33.97 8.93 31.27
CA ASN A 334 -35.42 9.15 31.34
C ASN A 334 -36.24 7.85 31.31
N ILE A 335 -35.61 6.71 30.98
CA ILE A 335 -36.27 5.42 30.84
C ILE A 335 -35.77 4.52 31.98
N PRO A 336 -36.55 4.33 33.06
CA PRO A 336 -36.09 3.59 34.24
C PRO A 336 -35.56 2.20 33.90
N SER A 337 -36.24 1.46 33.02
CA SER A 337 -35.79 0.13 32.60
C SER A 337 -34.44 0.10 31.89
N TRP A 338 -34.04 1.20 31.23
CA TRP A 338 -32.75 1.31 30.56
C TRP A 338 -31.67 1.81 31.52
N SER A 339 -32.02 2.75 32.41
CA SER A 339 -31.14 3.20 33.49
C SER A 339 -30.75 2.03 34.40
N ASP A 340 -31.72 1.25 34.89
CA ASP A 340 -31.46 0.08 35.74
C ASP A 340 -30.60 -0.97 35.03
N ALA A 341 -30.80 -1.15 33.72
CA ALA A 341 -30.02 -2.08 32.91
C ALA A 341 -28.58 -1.58 32.67
N ASN A 342 -28.40 -0.27 32.52
CA ASN A 342 -27.09 0.36 32.44
C ASN A 342 -26.29 0.19 33.73
N ASP A 343 -26.93 0.35 34.88
CA ASP A 343 -26.26 0.21 36.18
C ASP A 343 -25.85 -1.25 36.45
N ARG A 344 -26.60 -2.22 35.92
CA ARG A 344 -26.32 -3.65 36.09
C ARG A 344 -25.27 -4.19 35.12
N ASP A 345 -25.47 -3.97 33.82
CA ASP A 345 -24.70 -4.61 32.74
C ASP A 345 -24.20 -3.60 31.69
N SER A 346 -24.17 -2.31 32.03
CA SER A 346 -23.75 -1.23 31.15
C SER A 346 -24.45 -1.30 29.78
N VAL A 347 -23.70 -1.12 28.69
CA VAL A 347 -24.28 -1.07 27.34
C VAL A 347 -24.94 -2.39 26.94
N GLY A 348 -24.38 -3.52 27.34
CA GLY A 348 -24.99 -4.83 27.07
C GLY A 348 -26.39 -4.95 27.70
N GLY A 349 -26.57 -4.43 28.92
CA GLY A 349 -27.86 -4.35 29.58
C GLY A 349 -28.87 -3.50 28.81
N ILE A 350 -28.45 -2.32 28.34
CA ILE A 350 -29.31 -1.41 27.57
C ILE A 350 -29.79 -2.07 26.28
N LEU A 351 -28.89 -2.72 25.52
CA LEU A 351 -29.25 -3.40 24.26
C LEU A 351 -30.28 -4.53 24.49
N VAL A 352 -30.13 -5.29 25.58
CA VAL A 352 -31.11 -6.33 25.96
C VAL A 352 -32.42 -5.72 26.42
N ALA A 353 -32.40 -4.62 27.18
CA ALA A 353 -33.59 -3.92 27.63
C ALA A 353 -34.40 -3.33 26.47
N MET A 354 -33.75 -2.89 25.39
CA MET A 354 -34.42 -2.47 24.15
C MET A 354 -35.15 -3.62 23.45
N LEU A 355 -34.62 -4.85 23.56
CA LEU A 355 -35.17 -6.06 22.95
C LEU A 355 -36.18 -6.80 23.83
N GLN A 356 -36.35 -6.38 25.09
CA GLN A 356 -37.26 -6.99 26.07
C GLN A 356 -38.71 -7.17 25.57
N PRO A 357 -39.31 -6.24 24.79
CA PRO A 357 -40.66 -6.42 24.22
C PRO A 357 -40.82 -7.65 23.33
N LEU A 358 -39.73 -8.16 22.74
CA LEU A 358 -39.73 -9.33 21.85
C LEU A 358 -39.59 -10.67 22.61
N GLY A 359 -39.52 -10.64 23.94
CA GLY A 359 -39.44 -11.83 24.77
C GLY A 359 -38.27 -12.75 24.40
N GLY A 360 -38.55 -14.04 24.19
CA GLY A 360 -37.53 -15.04 23.84
C GLY A 360 -36.81 -14.78 22.51
N PHE A 361 -37.50 -14.17 21.53
CA PHE A 361 -36.86 -13.79 20.28
C PHE A 361 -35.87 -12.62 20.46
N GLY A 362 -36.19 -11.67 21.34
CA GLY A 362 -35.27 -10.59 21.71
C GLY A 362 -33.95 -11.11 22.28
N LYS A 363 -33.99 -12.17 23.09
CA LYS A 363 -32.79 -12.86 23.60
C LYS A 363 -31.92 -13.43 22.47
N PHE A 364 -32.55 -14.07 21.47
CA PHE A 364 -31.84 -14.58 20.30
C PHE A 364 -31.15 -13.46 19.52
N VAL A 365 -31.83 -12.33 19.31
CA VAL A 365 -31.27 -11.16 18.61
C VAL A 365 -30.09 -10.56 19.38
N ALA A 366 -30.17 -10.47 20.70
CA ALA A 366 -29.08 -10.00 21.55
C ALA A 366 -27.83 -10.90 21.46
N VAL A 367 -28.00 -12.23 21.36
CA VAL A 367 -26.88 -13.15 21.09
C VAL A 367 -26.26 -12.87 19.72
N LEU A 368 -27.06 -12.62 18.67
CA LEU A 368 -26.54 -12.26 17.35
C LEU A 368 -25.76 -10.92 17.38
N LEU A 369 -26.26 -9.91 18.10
CA LEU A 369 -25.55 -8.66 18.31
C LEU A 369 -24.21 -8.89 19.02
N SER A 370 -24.20 -9.70 20.07
CA SER A 370 -22.97 -10.05 20.77
C SER A 370 -21.97 -10.76 19.86
N LEU A 371 -22.40 -11.65 18.97
CA LEU A 371 -21.49 -12.37 18.07
C LEU A 371 -21.05 -11.51 16.88
N SER A 372 -21.75 -10.44 16.55
CA SER A 372 -21.39 -9.55 15.43
C SER A 372 -20.04 -8.87 15.61
N VAL A 373 -19.57 -8.66 16.84
CA VAL A 373 -18.26 -8.04 17.10
C VAL A 373 -17.08 -8.89 16.63
N ILE A 374 -17.30 -10.19 16.33
CA ILE A 374 -16.27 -11.07 15.77
C ILE A 374 -15.70 -10.49 14.47
N ALA A 375 -16.53 -9.84 13.66
CA ALA A 375 -16.12 -9.15 12.43
C ALA A 375 -15.23 -7.91 12.67
N GLN A 376 -15.29 -7.32 13.85
CA GLN A 376 -14.36 -6.25 14.23
C GLN A 376 -13.05 -6.82 14.81
N ILE A 377 -13.16 -7.87 15.63
CA ILE A 377 -12.01 -8.43 16.37
C ILE A 377 -11.08 -9.23 15.46
N ALA A 378 -11.62 -10.04 14.54
CA ALA A 378 -10.80 -10.94 13.71
C ALA A 378 -9.80 -10.18 12.80
N PRO A 379 -10.18 -9.08 12.10
CA PRO A 379 -9.22 -8.24 11.40
C PRO A 379 -8.19 -7.56 12.32
N GLY A 380 -8.59 -7.22 13.56
CA GLY A 380 -7.71 -6.72 14.60
C GLY A 380 -6.61 -7.73 14.93
N PHE A 381 -6.98 -8.97 15.26
CA PHE A 381 -6.01 -10.06 15.50
C PHE A 381 -5.10 -10.33 14.30
N TYR A 382 -5.65 -10.31 13.09
CA TYR A 382 -4.88 -10.43 11.85
C TYR A 382 -3.77 -9.37 11.80
N SER A 383 -4.11 -8.10 12.04
CA SER A 383 -3.19 -6.96 11.92
C SER A 383 -2.20 -6.88 13.09
N VAL A 384 -2.60 -7.27 14.31
CA VAL A 384 -1.69 -7.40 15.46
C VAL A 384 -0.62 -8.46 15.19
N SER A 385 -1.00 -9.62 14.66
CA SER A 385 -0.04 -10.70 14.35
C SER A 385 1.03 -10.27 13.33
N LEU A 386 0.68 -9.38 12.41
CA LEU A 386 1.62 -8.80 11.43
C LEU A 386 2.52 -7.77 12.10
N SER A 387 1.96 -6.92 12.97
CA SER A 387 2.73 -5.92 13.70
C SER A 387 3.79 -6.56 14.62
N PHE A 388 3.50 -7.72 15.23
CA PHE A 388 4.51 -8.52 15.93
C PHE A 388 5.70 -8.86 15.02
N GLN A 389 5.45 -9.34 13.80
CA GLN A 389 6.52 -9.66 12.85
C GLN A 389 7.34 -8.44 12.40
N VAL A 390 6.78 -7.22 12.46
CA VAL A 390 7.50 -5.98 12.15
C VAL A 390 8.49 -5.60 13.25
N MET A 391 8.19 -5.89 14.53
CA MET A 391 9.00 -5.49 15.68
C MET A 391 10.41 -6.06 15.66
N TRP A 392 10.55 -7.31 15.21
CA TRP A 392 11.84 -7.99 15.22
C TRP A 392 11.97 -8.90 14.00
N PRO A 393 13.03 -8.77 13.16
CA PRO A 393 13.18 -9.55 11.93
C PRO A 393 13.13 -11.08 12.11
N LYS A 394 13.50 -11.62 13.28
CA LYS A 394 13.39 -13.07 13.56
C LYS A 394 11.95 -13.54 13.82
N PHE A 395 11.02 -12.64 14.14
CA PHE A 395 9.61 -13.00 14.38
C PHE A 395 8.87 -13.38 13.10
N THR A 396 9.41 -13.06 11.92
CA THR A 396 8.84 -13.51 10.63
C THR A 396 8.85 -15.03 10.49
N VAL A 397 9.74 -15.74 11.20
CA VAL A 397 9.83 -17.21 11.20
C VAL A 397 8.77 -17.85 12.11
N VAL A 398 8.22 -17.08 13.05
CA VAL A 398 7.22 -17.58 14.00
C VAL A 398 5.84 -17.61 13.31
N PRO A 399 5.13 -18.75 13.32
CA PRO A 399 3.79 -18.84 12.77
C PRO A 399 2.84 -17.82 13.41
N ARG A 400 2.09 -17.08 12.58
CA ARG A 400 1.20 -16.00 13.02
C ARG A 400 0.18 -16.42 14.07
N ILE A 401 -0.27 -17.68 13.99
CA ILE A 401 -1.24 -18.26 14.91
C ILE A 401 -0.80 -18.17 16.38
N ILE A 402 0.51 -18.24 16.65
CA ILE A 402 1.06 -18.13 18.00
C ILE A 402 0.83 -16.72 18.55
N PHE A 403 1.09 -15.70 17.73
CA PHE A 403 0.82 -14.31 18.11
C PHE A 403 -0.66 -14.05 18.34
N VAL A 404 -1.54 -14.67 17.54
CA VAL A 404 -2.99 -14.57 17.72
C VAL A 404 -3.44 -15.18 19.06
N ILE A 405 -2.90 -16.35 19.44
CA ILE A 405 -3.22 -16.98 20.75
C ILE A 405 -2.76 -16.09 21.90
N VAL A 406 -1.54 -15.56 21.82
CA VAL A 406 -0.96 -14.69 22.86
C VAL A 406 -1.79 -13.41 23.02
N VAL A 407 -2.12 -12.72 21.92
CA VAL A 407 -2.93 -11.49 22.01
C VAL A 407 -4.34 -11.79 22.51
N THR A 408 -4.95 -12.90 22.11
CA THR A 408 -6.29 -13.29 22.61
C THR A 408 -6.29 -13.45 24.13
N ALA A 409 -5.25 -14.10 24.69
CA ALA A 409 -5.12 -14.24 26.15
C ALA A 409 -4.94 -12.90 26.87
N VAL A 410 -4.18 -11.98 26.27
CA VAL A 410 -3.99 -10.61 26.80
C VAL A 410 -5.30 -9.82 26.74
N ASP A 411 -5.98 -9.80 25.60
CA ASP A 411 -7.24 -9.07 25.40
C ASP A 411 -8.33 -9.57 26.35
N ILE A 412 -8.43 -10.88 26.58
CA ILE A 412 -9.35 -11.45 27.59
C ILE A 412 -8.98 -10.97 28.99
N GLY A 413 -7.70 -11.08 29.38
CA GLY A 413 -7.25 -10.69 30.72
C GLY A 413 -7.48 -9.21 31.03
N VAL A 414 -7.14 -8.33 30.09
CA VAL A 414 -7.36 -6.88 30.23
C VAL A 414 -8.85 -6.54 30.14
N GLY A 415 -9.59 -7.20 29.24
CA GLY A 415 -11.04 -6.97 29.07
C GLY A 415 -11.85 -7.26 30.33
N ILE A 416 -11.48 -8.28 31.10
CA ILE A 416 -12.13 -8.57 32.39
C ILE A 416 -12.02 -7.37 33.34
N LYS A 417 -10.86 -6.71 33.39
CA LYS A 417 -10.67 -5.54 34.24
C LYS A 417 -11.33 -4.28 33.67
N ALA A 418 -11.25 -4.08 32.36
CA ALA A 418 -11.87 -2.94 31.67
C ALA A 418 -13.40 -2.95 31.82
N ALA A 419 -14.03 -4.13 31.94
CA ALA A 419 -15.46 -4.28 32.15
C ALA A 419 -15.99 -3.60 33.43
N GLU A 420 -15.16 -3.45 34.46
CA GLU A 420 -15.56 -2.83 35.74
C GLU A 420 -15.85 -1.32 35.62
N SER A 421 -15.21 -0.63 34.67
CA SER A 421 -15.35 0.82 34.48
C SER A 421 -15.35 1.15 32.99
N PHE A 422 -16.33 0.56 32.30
CA PHE A 422 -16.33 0.48 30.84
C PHE A 422 -16.26 1.83 30.12
N PHE A 423 -17.12 2.79 30.46
CA PHE A 423 -17.13 4.12 29.80
C PHE A 423 -15.85 4.91 30.07
N ASN A 424 -15.37 4.93 31.32
CA ASN A 424 -14.09 5.58 31.65
C ASN A 424 -12.93 4.95 30.88
N SER A 425 -12.90 3.61 30.81
CA SER A 425 -11.87 2.88 30.05
C SER A 425 -11.92 3.18 28.56
N LEU A 426 -13.12 3.34 27.99
CA LEU A 426 -13.33 3.72 26.59
C LEU A 426 -12.86 5.14 26.29
N GLU A 427 -13.22 6.10 27.15
CA GLU A 427 -12.83 7.51 27.03
C GLU A 427 -11.31 7.69 27.08
N ASP A 428 -10.65 7.13 28.10
CA ASP A 428 -9.20 7.18 28.25
C ASP A 428 -8.47 6.50 27.08
N PHE A 429 -9.02 5.38 26.60
CA PHE A 429 -8.46 4.66 25.46
C PHE A 429 -8.52 5.49 24.17
N LEU A 430 -9.70 6.03 23.83
CA LEU A 430 -9.88 6.79 22.59
C LEU A 430 -9.09 8.10 22.61
N GLY A 431 -9.03 8.80 23.75
CA GLY A 431 -8.24 10.02 23.91
C GLY A 431 -6.76 9.79 23.63
N ILE A 432 -6.11 8.91 24.40
CA ILE A 432 -4.66 8.64 24.28
C ILE A 432 -4.27 8.20 22.87
N ILE A 433 -5.12 7.41 22.21
CA ILE A 433 -4.84 6.88 20.88
C ILE A 433 -4.99 7.95 19.79
N GLY A 434 -5.90 8.89 19.96
CA GLY A 434 -6.04 10.05 19.07
C GLY A 434 -4.73 10.82 18.95
N TYR A 435 -4.01 11.01 20.05
CA TYR A 435 -2.80 11.83 20.08
C TYR A 435 -1.68 11.27 19.20
N TRP A 436 -1.32 10.00 19.40
CA TRP A 436 -0.21 9.42 18.67
C TRP A 436 -0.58 9.10 17.21
N SER A 437 -1.83 8.67 16.97
CA SER A 437 -2.30 8.36 15.61
C SER A 437 -2.39 9.62 14.75
N ALA A 438 -2.73 10.77 15.34
CA ALA A 438 -2.68 12.08 14.70
C ALA A 438 -1.25 12.46 14.28
N ALA A 439 -0.28 12.36 15.20
CA ALA A 439 1.13 12.62 14.88
C ALA A 439 1.66 11.68 13.79
N PHE A 440 1.35 10.38 13.89
CA PHE A 440 1.73 9.38 12.88
C PHE A 440 1.17 9.71 11.49
N THR A 441 -0.13 10.03 11.43
CA THR A 441 -0.83 10.36 10.19
C THR A 441 -0.23 11.61 9.54
N GLY A 442 0.03 12.65 10.33
CA GLY A 442 0.69 13.87 9.87
C GLY A 442 2.07 13.61 9.26
N ILE A 443 2.90 12.81 9.93
CA ILE A 443 4.24 12.45 9.45
C ILE A 443 4.15 11.66 8.14
N LEU A 444 3.31 10.63 8.07
CA LEU A 444 3.20 9.76 6.90
C LEU A 444 2.70 10.52 5.66
N LEU A 445 1.68 11.37 5.81
CA LEU A 445 1.17 12.19 4.72
C LEU A 445 2.19 13.25 4.28
N THR A 446 2.94 13.84 5.22
CA THR A 446 4.00 14.79 4.89
C THR A 446 5.14 14.11 4.13
N GLU A 447 5.58 12.92 4.55
CA GLU A 447 6.54 12.11 3.82
C GLU A 447 6.05 11.82 2.39
N TRP A 448 4.79 11.38 2.27
CA TRP A 448 4.19 11.04 0.98
C TRP A 448 4.11 12.24 0.02
N PHE A 449 3.57 13.37 0.46
CA PHE A 449 3.31 14.52 -0.43
C PHE A 449 4.54 15.38 -0.67
N VAL A 450 5.32 15.68 0.37
CA VAL A 450 6.42 16.65 0.29
C VAL A 450 7.72 15.98 -0.16
N PHE A 451 8.11 14.90 0.51
CA PHE A 451 9.41 14.26 0.27
C PHE A 451 9.37 13.25 -0.87
N ARG A 452 8.27 12.50 -0.99
CA ARG A 452 8.07 11.46 -2.01
C ARG A 452 7.25 11.91 -3.21
N LYS A 453 6.73 13.14 -3.18
CA LYS A 453 6.00 13.79 -4.28
C LYS A 453 4.83 12.96 -4.84
N GLY A 454 4.19 12.16 -3.98
CA GLY A 454 3.06 11.30 -4.36
C GLY A 454 3.42 10.11 -5.28
N ARG A 455 4.70 9.71 -5.33
CA ARG A 455 5.18 8.65 -6.22
C ARG A 455 5.39 7.34 -5.46
N ALA A 456 4.58 6.33 -5.78
CA ALA A 456 4.72 4.99 -5.22
C ALA A 456 6.06 4.32 -5.60
N SER A 457 6.64 4.67 -6.76
CA SER A 457 7.96 4.18 -7.18
C SER A 457 9.11 4.61 -6.26
N SER A 458 8.91 5.62 -5.40
CA SER A 458 9.91 5.99 -4.39
C SER A 458 10.07 4.95 -3.27
N PHE A 459 9.14 3.99 -3.18
CA PHE A 459 9.17 2.92 -2.21
C PHE A 459 9.76 1.67 -2.85
N ASP A 460 11.06 1.44 -2.64
CA ASP A 460 11.75 0.25 -3.16
C ASP A 460 11.47 -1.00 -2.31
N PRO A 461 10.66 -1.96 -2.78
CA PRO A 461 10.27 -3.12 -1.99
C PRO A 461 11.42 -4.03 -1.59
N ARG A 462 12.66 -3.86 -2.09
CA ARG A 462 13.81 -4.70 -1.73
C ARG A 462 14.50 -4.24 -0.46
N ILE A 463 14.42 -2.95 -0.13
CA ILE A 463 15.16 -2.36 1.00
C ILE A 463 14.35 -2.37 2.31
N TRP A 464 13.09 -2.81 2.25
CA TRP A 464 12.10 -2.74 3.33
C TRP A 464 12.57 -3.31 4.69
N ASN A 465 13.57 -4.19 4.69
CA ASN A 465 14.14 -4.81 5.90
C ASN A 465 15.65 -4.56 6.06
N ASN A 466 16.21 -3.52 5.43
CA ASN A 466 17.64 -3.21 5.46
C ASN A 466 17.91 -1.86 6.16
N VAL A 467 18.54 -1.92 7.35
CA VAL A 467 18.91 -0.75 8.16
C VAL A 467 19.80 0.24 7.40
N ARG A 468 20.70 -0.27 6.56
CA ARG A 468 21.71 0.56 5.89
C ARG A 468 21.14 1.36 4.73
N GLU A 469 20.01 0.93 4.17
CA GLU A 469 19.39 1.55 3.00
C GLU A 469 18.15 2.36 3.38
N LEU A 470 17.39 1.91 4.38
CA LEU A 470 16.29 2.69 4.97
C LEU A 470 16.79 3.95 5.67
N PRO A 471 15.98 5.02 5.74
CA PRO A 471 16.35 6.21 6.50
C PRO A 471 16.60 5.86 7.98
N PRO A 472 17.45 6.62 8.68
CA PRO A 472 17.67 6.39 10.10
C PRO A 472 16.38 6.61 10.92
N GLY A 473 15.49 7.50 10.45
CA GLY A 473 14.17 7.72 11.05
C GLY A 473 14.20 8.65 12.26
N LEU A 474 15.32 9.34 12.49
CA LEU A 474 15.49 10.29 13.59
C LEU A 474 14.57 11.49 13.42
N ALA A 475 14.40 11.98 12.18
CA ALA A 475 13.45 13.06 11.89
C ALA A 475 12.02 12.67 12.28
N ALA A 476 11.55 11.49 11.84
CA ALA A 476 10.20 11.02 12.18
C ALA A 476 10.04 10.79 13.68
N LEU A 477 11.01 10.15 14.34
CA LEU A 477 10.95 9.90 15.78
C LEU A 477 10.91 11.19 16.60
N THR A 478 11.75 12.17 16.27
CA THR A 478 11.80 13.45 16.98
C THR A 478 10.52 14.26 16.75
N SER A 479 10.01 14.32 15.52
CA SER A 479 8.72 14.94 15.21
C SER A 479 7.52 14.22 15.85
N PHE A 480 7.67 12.94 16.18
CA PHE A 480 6.64 12.17 16.86
C PHE A 480 6.65 12.40 18.37
N VAL A 481 7.82 12.50 19.00
CA VAL A 481 7.96 12.62 20.47
C VAL A 481 7.88 14.07 20.96
N LEU A 482 8.51 15.02 20.28
CA LEU A 482 8.57 16.42 20.74
C LEU A 482 7.20 17.08 20.95
N PRO A 483 6.16 16.84 20.11
CA PRO A 483 4.83 17.37 20.36
C PRO A 483 4.26 17.02 21.74
N PHE A 484 4.69 15.91 22.37
CA PHE A 484 4.18 15.50 23.68
C PHE A 484 4.44 16.51 24.80
N GLY A 485 5.40 17.42 24.62
CA GLY A 485 5.60 18.56 25.52
C GLY A 485 4.40 19.51 25.59
N LEU A 486 3.56 19.57 24.55
CA LEU A 486 2.30 20.33 24.53
C LEU A 486 1.05 19.46 24.59
N VAL A 487 1.10 18.22 24.05
CA VAL A 487 -0.02 17.25 24.16
C VAL A 487 -0.34 16.94 25.62
N VAL A 488 0.67 16.64 26.45
CA VAL A 488 0.42 16.24 27.85
C VAL A 488 -0.20 17.40 28.67
N PRO A 489 0.26 18.67 28.55
CA PRO A 489 -0.44 19.78 29.21
C PRO A 489 -1.84 20.10 28.68
N SER A 490 -2.20 19.66 27.47
CA SER A 490 -3.48 19.94 26.82
C SER A 490 -4.46 18.77 26.79
N MET A 491 -4.11 17.61 27.34
CA MET A 491 -5.01 16.45 27.38
C MET A 491 -6.01 16.54 28.54
N ASP A 492 -7.24 16.11 28.27
CA ASP A 492 -8.34 16.01 29.22
C ASP A 492 -8.79 14.55 29.30
N GLN A 493 -8.25 13.81 30.27
CA GLN A 493 -8.49 12.38 30.46
C GLN A 493 -9.05 12.14 31.87
N VAL A 494 -9.73 11.02 32.09
CA VAL A 494 -10.42 10.73 33.36
C VAL A 494 -9.43 10.73 34.54
N TRP A 495 -8.22 10.24 34.31
CA TRP A 495 -7.15 10.16 35.33
C TRP A 495 -6.26 11.41 35.39
N TYR A 496 -6.30 12.29 34.39
CA TYR A 496 -5.47 13.49 34.35
C TYR A 496 -6.05 14.57 33.45
N VAL A 497 -6.17 15.78 34.01
CA VAL A 497 -6.56 16.98 33.27
C VAL A 497 -5.40 17.98 33.30
N GLY A 498 -4.85 18.26 32.12
CA GLY A 498 -3.73 19.18 31.94
C GLY A 498 -4.09 20.65 32.24
N PRO A 499 -3.11 21.49 32.59
CA PRO A 499 -3.36 22.90 32.91
C PRO A 499 -3.98 23.69 31.76
N ILE A 500 -3.70 23.34 30.50
CA ILE A 500 -4.32 23.97 29.33
C ILE A 500 -5.74 23.42 29.16
N ALA A 501 -5.90 22.10 29.28
CA ALA A 501 -7.18 21.40 29.14
C ALA A 501 -8.27 21.92 30.08
N LYS A 502 -7.90 22.32 31.32
CA LYS A 502 -8.84 22.93 32.29
C LYS A 502 -9.59 24.16 31.77
N VAL A 503 -9.03 24.85 30.78
CA VAL A 503 -9.62 26.06 30.18
C VAL A 503 -10.19 25.78 28.80
N THR A 504 -9.54 24.91 28.01
CA THR A 504 -9.85 24.73 26.59
C THR A 504 -10.65 23.47 26.26
N GLY A 505 -10.68 22.48 27.15
CA GLY A 505 -10.97 21.09 26.80
C GLY A 505 -9.76 20.40 26.16
N ASP A 506 -9.92 19.15 25.74
CA ASP A 506 -8.84 18.39 25.08
C ASP A 506 -8.49 18.97 23.71
N LEU A 507 -7.25 19.46 23.57
CA LEU A 507 -6.69 19.93 22.30
C LEU A 507 -5.46 19.12 21.86
N ALA A 508 -5.25 17.97 22.50
CA ALA A 508 -3.97 17.29 22.42
C ALA A 508 -3.76 16.60 21.06
N PHE A 509 -4.82 16.13 20.38
CA PHE A 509 -4.66 15.55 19.05
C PHE A 509 -4.34 16.60 17.97
N GLU A 510 -4.90 17.81 18.05
CA GLU A 510 -4.59 18.91 17.12
C GLU A 510 -3.13 19.34 17.26
N PHE A 511 -2.66 19.50 18.50
CA PHE A 511 -1.25 19.80 18.73
C PHE A 511 -0.36 18.67 18.24
N ALA A 512 -0.73 17.40 18.47
CA ALA A 512 0.02 16.26 17.96
C ALA A 512 0.11 16.29 16.42
N LEU A 513 -0.99 16.51 15.71
CA LEU A 513 -1.03 16.57 14.25
C LEU A 513 -0.19 17.73 13.70
N VAL A 514 -0.48 18.95 14.15
CA VAL A 514 0.10 20.17 13.59
C VAL A 514 1.59 20.27 13.90
N LEU A 515 1.99 20.03 15.16
CA LEU A 515 3.39 20.12 15.56
C LEU A 515 4.23 19.01 14.93
N ALA A 516 3.69 17.79 14.77
CA ALA A 516 4.41 16.72 14.08
C ALA A 516 4.73 17.12 12.63
N ILE A 517 3.77 17.71 11.90
CA ILE A 517 3.99 18.20 10.52
C ILE A 517 5.03 19.32 10.51
N LEU A 518 4.86 20.34 11.36
CA LEU A 518 5.74 21.51 11.39
C LEU A 518 7.18 21.15 11.74
N LEU A 519 7.38 20.19 12.64
CA LEU A 519 8.72 19.70 13.01
C LEU A 519 9.30 18.76 11.94
N TYR A 520 8.48 17.92 11.31
CA TYR A 520 8.97 16.91 10.37
C TYR A 520 9.57 17.53 9.11
N LEU A 521 8.98 18.61 8.59
CA LEU A 521 9.46 19.31 7.39
C LEU A 521 10.95 19.73 7.47
N PRO A 522 11.40 20.54 8.44
CA PRO A 522 12.80 20.93 8.54
C PRO A 522 13.71 19.76 8.96
N LEU A 523 13.26 18.91 9.89
CA LEU A 523 14.09 17.81 10.41
C LEU A 523 14.37 16.75 9.35
N ARG A 524 13.37 16.39 8.53
CA ARG A 524 13.53 15.45 7.43
C ARG A 524 14.42 16.03 6.32
N SER A 525 14.29 17.33 6.03
CA SER A 525 15.19 18.01 5.08
C SER A 525 16.65 17.99 5.54
N LEU A 526 16.89 18.16 6.84
CA LEU A 526 18.23 18.05 7.44
C LEU A 526 18.73 16.60 7.43
N GLU A 527 17.88 15.63 7.75
CA GLU A 527 18.23 14.21 7.74
C GLU A 527 18.65 13.72 6.35
N ILE A 528 17.97 14.17 5.29
CA ILE A 528 18.34 13.85 3.90
C ILE A 528 19.69 14.48 3.54
N LYS A 529 19.94 15.74 3.94
CA LYS A 529 21.23 16.42 3.71
C LYS A 529 22.38 15.75 4.46
N TRP A 530 22.16 15.40 5.74
CA TRP A 530 23.17 14.80 6.60
C TRP A 530 23.49 13.36 6.25
N SER A 531 22.48 12.55 5.94
CA SER A 531 22.68 11.15 5.57
C SER A 531 23.41 10.98 4.24
N GLY A 532 23.49 12.03 3.40
CA GLY A 532 24.12 11.96 2.08
C GLY A 532 23.43 10.96 1.14
N ARG A 533 22.21 10.52 1.48
CA ARG A 533 21.40 9.57 0.71
C ARG A 533 20.39 10.37 -0.10
N PRO A 534 20.72 10.78 -1.34
CA PRO A 534 19.70 11.36 -2.21
C PRO A 534 18.61 10.32 -2.44
N MET A 535 17.36 10.68 -2.16
CA MET A 535 16.18 9.89 -2.55
C MET A 535 16.02 9.75 -4.09
N ASN A 536 16.94 10.31 -4.87
CA ASN A 536 16.86 10.45 -6.32
C ASN A 536 17.93 9.69 -7.11
N ASN A 537 18.92 9.05 -6.46
CA ASN A 537 19.83 8.15 -7.20
C ASN A 537 19.16 6.77 -7.31
N MET A 538 17.95 6.74 -7.88
CA MET A 538 17.25 5.50 -8.13
C MET A 538 17.84 4.86 -9.38
N PRO A 539 18.51 3.70 -9.26
CA PRO A 539 18.83 2.91 -10.44
C PRO A 539 17.53 2.52 -11.12
N THR A 540 17.58 2.46 -12.43
CA THR A 540 16.44 2.21 -13.32
C THR A 540 15.81 0.84 -13.11
N ALA A 541 14.48 0.76 -13.13
CA ALA A 541 13.72 -0.44 -12.79
C ALA A 541 14.06 -1.64 -13.70
N LEU A 542 14.41 -1.42 -14.97
CA LEU A 542 14.82 -2.51 -15.88
C LEU A 542 16.18 -3.10 -15.51
N VAL A 543 17.19 -2.28 -15.21
CA VAL A 543 18.54 -2.75 -14.85
C VAL A 543 18.48 -3.64 -13.61
N GLU A 544 17.71 -3.20 -12.63
CA GLU A 544 17.54 -3.85 -11.34
C GLU A 544 16.72 -5.14 -11.40
N SER A 545 15.81 -5.24 -12.38
CA SER A 545 15.04 -6.44 -12.64
C SER A 545 15.87 -7.57 -13.27
N HIS A 546 17.12 -7.31 -13.66
CA HIS A 546 17.95 -8.33 -14.29
C HIS A 546 18.40 -9.40 -13.26
N PRO A 547 18.25 -10.71 -13.56
CA PRO A 547 18.55 -11.78 -12.59
C PRO A 547 19.97 -11.76 -12.01
N PHE A 548 20.94 -11.25 -12.79
CA PHE A 548 22.35 -11.14 -12.38
C PHE A 548 22.69 -9.84 -11.64
N TYR A 549 21.74 -8.93 -11.42
CA TYR A 549 22.04 -7.61 -10.86
C TYR A 549 22.71 -7.66 -9.49
N GLN A 550 22.18 -8.46 -8.56
CA GLN A 550 22.76 -8.54 -7.21
C GLN A 550 24.16 -9.16 -7.21
N THR A 551 24.36 -10.22 -8.00
CA THR A 551 25.68 -10.86 -8.16
C THR A 551 26.70 -9.91 -8.78
N SER A 552 26.30 -9.18 -9.82
CA SER A 552 27.12 -8.18 -10.50
C SER A 552 27.53 -7.05 -9.54
N LYS A 553 26.56 -6.50 -8.81
CA LYS A 553 26.80 -5.46 -7.80
C LYS A 553 27.74 -5.93 -6.68
N ALA A 554 27.55 -7.16 -6.18
CA ALA A 554 28.44 -7.75 -5.19
C ALA A 554 29.88 -7.94 -5.69
N ALA A 555 30.06 -8.18 -6.99
CA ALA A 555 31.37 -8.26 -7.64
C ALA A 555 32.03 -6.89 -7.90
N GLY A 556 31.41 -5.79 -7.49
CA GLY A 556 31.96 -4.43 -7.63
C GLY A 556 31.56 -3.69 -8.91
N TYR A 557 30.65 -4.25 -9.71
CA TYR A 557 30.04 -3.57 -10.87
C TYR A 557 28.93 -2.61 -10.42
N HIS A 558 28.39 -1.81 -11.35
CA HIS A 558 27.33 -0.79 -11.11
C HIS A 558 27.76 0.41 -10.26
N ARG A 559 29.05 0.75 -10.26
CA ARG A 559 29.51 2.00 -9.63
C ARG A 559 29.13 3.19 -10.51
N ARG A 560 28.57 4.22 -9.88
CA ARG A 560 28.12 5.44 -10.56
C ARG A 560 29.28 6.37 -10.90
N ILE A 561 29.32 6.80 -12.15
CA ILE A 561 30.26 7.80 -12.69
C ILE A 561 29.81 9.21 -12.30
N GLY A 562 28.50 9.47 -12.38
CA GLY A 562 27.89 10.77 -12.08
C GLY A 562 28.06 11.83 -13.17
N TRP A 563 27.57 13.03 -12.89
CA TRP A 563 27.56 14.18 -13.81
C TRP A 563 28.84 15.01 -13.69
N GLY A 564 29.30 15.56 -14.82
CA GLY A 564 30.26 16.66 -14.88
C GLY A 564 29.56 18.02 -14.90
N THR A 565 30.22 18.99 -15.50
CA THR A 565 29.81 20.40 -15.53
C THR A 565 29.32 20.88 -16.89
N LYS A 566 29.70 20.19 -17.98
CA LYS A 566 29.41 20.58 -19.37
C LYS A 566 28.76 19.41 -20.12
N PRO A 567 27.45 19.18 -19.90
CA PRO A 567 26.73 18.07 -20.51
C PRO A 567 26.21 18.39 -21.92
N ALA A 568 26.32 17.47 -22.88
CA ALA A 568 25.62 17.56 -24.17
C ALA A 568 24.56 16.46 -24.31
N LEU A 569 23.42 16.81 -24.93
CA LEU A 569 22.38 15.84 -25.29
C LEU A 569 22.64 15.31 -26.70
N ILE A 570 22.70 13.99 -26.86
CA ILE A 570 22.83 13.34 -28.16
C ILE A 570 21.59 12.50 -28.45
N LEU A 571 20.86 12.85 -29.51
CA LEU A 571 19.70 12.10 -30.01
C LEU A 571 20.13 11.19 -31.16
N ILE A 572 19.89 9.89 -31.02
CA ILE A 572 20.40 8.87 -31.95
C ILE A 572 19.27 8.28 -32.80
N ASP A 573 19.38 8.45 -34.12
CA ASP A 573 18.56 7.80 -35.14
C ASP A 573 17.04 7.97 -34.95
N VAL A 574 16.63 9.19 -34.57
CA VAL A 574 15.23 9.55 -34.31
C VAL A 574 14.47 9.80 -35.63
N CYS A 575 14.16 8.73 -36.35
CA CYS A 575 13.44 8.77 -37.64
C CYS A 575 12.21 7.85 -37.67
N ARG A 576 11.30 8.10 -38.62
CA ARG A 576 10.03 7.38 -38.80
C ARG A 576 10.17 5.86 -38.88
N ALA A 577 11.31 5.35 -39.39
CA ALA A 577 11.61 3.94 -39.49
C ALA A 577 11.34 3.12 -38.22
N TYR A 578 11.53 3.70 -37.03
CA TYR A 578 11.39 2.96 -35.77
C TYR A 578 9.99 3.01 -35.17
N TRP A 579 9.10 3.87 -35.67
CA TRP A 579 7.74 4.07 -35.15
C TRP A 579 6.67 3.98 -36.24
N ALA A 580 6.95 3.29 -37.34
CA ALA A 580 5.99 2.99 -38.39
C ALA A 580 5.67 1.48 -38.43
N GLU A 581 4.40 1.10 -38.46
CA GLU A 581 3.97 -0.32 -38.48
C GLU A 581 4.53 -1.10 -39.66
N ALA A 582 4.61 -0.47 -40.84
CA ALA A 582 5.10 -1.09 -42.06
C ALA A 582 6.63 -1.24 -42.11
N SER A 583 7.36 -0.70 -41.13
CA SER A 583 8.82 -0.72 -41.15
C SER A 583 9.37 -2.02 -40.56
N PRO A 584 10.37 -2.67 -41.21
CA PRO A 584 11.07 -3.81 -40.64
C PRO A 584 11.88 -3.43 -39.40
N LEU A 585 12.06 -2.13 -39.15
CA LEU A 585 12.76 -1.58 -37.99
C LEU A 585 11.82 -1.05 -36.89
N SER A 586 10.52 -1.27 -37.00
CA SER A 586 9.53 -0.85 -36.00
C SER A 586 9.83 -1.35 -34.58
N LEU A 587 9.62 -0.50 -33.58
CA LEU A 587 9.77 -0.79 -32.15
C LEU A 587 8.42 -0.91 -31.44
N LEU A 588 7.31 -0.81 -32.18
CA LEU A 588 5.96 -0.76 -31.61
C LEU A 588 5.56 -2.03 -30.83
N SER A 589 6.22 -3.16 -31.08
CA SER A 589 6.04 -4.41 -30.34
C SER A 589 6.53 -4.35 -28.89
N ASN A 590 7.42 -3.40 -28.57
CA ASN A 590 7.93 -3.20 -27.22
C ASN A 590 7.35 -1.89 -26.66
N PRO A 591 6.53 -1.92 -25.58
CA PRO A 591 5.96 -0.72 -24.98
C PRO A 591 6.98 0.35 -24.60
N SER A 592 8.18 -0.03 -24.15
CA SER A 592 9.25 0.93 -23.82
C SER A 592 9.79 1.64 -25.08
N GLY A 593 10.08 0.87 -26.13
CA GLY A 593 10.49 1.41 -27.43
C GLY A 593 9.42 2.30 -28.08
N ALA A 594 8.16 1.87 -28.05
CA ALA A 594 7.02 2.61 -28.59
C ALA A 594 6.83 3.98 -27.91
N ASN A 595 7.05 4.07 -26.60
CA ASN A 595 6.85 5.29 -25.81
C ASN A 595 8.08 6.21 -25.75
N SER A 596 9.26 5.74 -26.16
CA SER A 596 10.51 6.47 -26.01
C SER A 596 10.54 7.89 -26.66
N PRO A 597 9.85 8.18 -27.79
CA PRO A 597 9.78 9.55 -28.32
C PRO A 597 9.18 10.58 -27.36
N ASN A 598 8.25 10.17 -26.49
CA ASN A 598 7.63 11.06 -25.51
C ASN A 598 8.66 11.56 -24.49
N SER A 599 9.59 10.68 -24.09
CA SER A 599 10.69 11.02 -23.19
C SER A 599 11.75 11.85 -23.90
N MET A 600 12.15 11.45 -25.12
CA MET A 600 13.06 12.25 -25.96
C MET A 600 12.57 13.69 -26.14
N THR A 601 11.26 13.89 -26.33
CA THR A 601 10.67 15.24 -26.51
C THR A 601 10.85 16.11 -25.27
N ARG A 602 10.68 15.52 -24.08
CA ARG A 602 10.84 16.24 -22.80
C ARG A 602 12.31 16.50 -22.49
N LEU A 603 13.20 15.56 -22.80
CA LEU A 603 14.65 15.75 -22.70
C LEU A 603 15.15 16.85 -23.63
N LEU A 604 14.71 16.84 -24.90
CA LEU A 604 15.07 17.87 -25.89
C LEU A 604 14.64 19.26 -25.41
N LYS A 605 13.40 19.38 -24.90
CA LYS A 605 12.92 20.62 -24.30
C LYS A 605 13.78 21.06 -23.11
N ALA A 606 14.13 20.14 -22.22
CA ALA A 606 14.96 20.44 -21.05
C ALA A 606 16.38 20.87 -21.44
N ALA A 607 16.99 20.23 -22.44
CA ALA A 607 18.31 20.61 -22.94
C ALA A 607 18.29 22.02 -23.56
N ARG A 608 17.29 22.33 -24.39
CA ARG A 608 17.09 23.67 -24.96
C ARG A 608 16.86 24.72 -23.89
N GLU A 609 16.02 24.45 -22.89
CA GLU A 609 15.80 25.35 -21.74
C GLU A 609 17.08 25.58 -20.91
N GLY A 610 17.95 24.57 -20.80
CA GLY A 610 19.22 24.64 -20.10
C GLY A 610 20.37 25.26 -20.90
N GLY A 611 20.17 25.59 -22.18
CA GLY A 611 21.26 26.03 -23.06
C GLY A 611 22.33 24.96 -23.28
N ILE A 612 21.96 23.69 -23.16
CA ILE A 612 22.82 22.53 -23.39
C ILE A 612 22.91 22.24 -24.89
N PRO A 613 24.11 22.04 -25.46
CA PRO A 613 24.28 21.63 -26.85
C PRO A 613 23.51 20.34 -27.14
N VAL A 614 22.77 20.38 -28.24
CA VAL A 614 22.02 19.25 -28.77
C VAL A 614 22.66 18.79 -30.08
N ILE A 615 23.00 17.51 -30.14
CA ILE A 615 23.62 16.87 -31.31
C ILE A 615 22.72 15.74 -31.77
N TRP A 616 22.45 15.70 -33.07
CA TRP A 616 21.62 14.68 -33.70
C TRP A 616 22.49 13.74 -34.51
N LEU A 617 22.36 12.44 -34.28
CA LEU A 617 22.99 11.42 -35.10
C LEU A 617 21.95 10.82 -36.05
N GLN A 618 22.30 10.71 -37.33
CA GLN A 618 21.45 10.09 -38.34
C GLN A 618 22.24 9.13 -39.20
N VAL A 619 21.76 7.89 -39.34
CA VAL A 619 22.28 6.96 -40.35
C VAL A 619 21.93 7.45 -41.75
N ARG A 620 22.93 7.51 -42.64
CA ARG A 620 22.72 7.78 -44.07
C ARG A 620 23.74 7.07 -44.95
N TYR A 621 23.25 6.37 -45.97
CA TYR A 621 24.07 5.73 -47.00
C TYR A 621 23.88 6.43 -48.33
N ASN A 622 24.98 6.76 -49.01
CA ASN A 622 24.94 7.54 -50.25
C ASN A 622 25.39 6.74 -51.48
N HIS A 623 25.89 5.51 -51.30
CA HIS A 623 26.23 4.67 -52.44
C HIS A 623 24.99 3.93 -52.97
N PRO A 624 24.70 3.96 -54.28
CA PRO A 624 23.55 3.25 -54.87
C PRO A 624 23.54 1.74 -54.57
N ASP A 625 24.71 1.10 -54.58
CA ASP A 625 24.84 -0.32 -54.24
C ASP A 625 25.05 -0.60 -52.74
N MET A 626 24.86 0.39 -51.86
CA MET A 626 24.99 0.27 -50.40
C MET A 626 26.37 -0.26 -49.92
N VAL A 627 27.42 -0.09 -50.73
CA VAL A 627 28.78 -0.58 -50.39
C VAL A 627 29.34 0.12 -49.15
N ASP A 628 28.84 1.31 -48.84
CA ASP A 628 29.18 2.11 -47.67
C ASP A 628 28.43 1.68 -46.40
N GLY A 629 27.49 0.74 -46.50
CA GLY A 629 26.95 -0.07 -45.38
C GLY A 629 27.75 -1.35 -45.10
N VAL A 630 28.75 -1.65 -45.94
CA VAL A 630 29.78 -2.71 -45.78
C VAL A 630 29.20 -4.04 -45.27
N ILE A 631 29.67 -4.56 -44.14
CA ILE A 631 29.25 -5.85 -43.57
C ILE A 631 27.84 -5.77 -42.98
N GLN A 632 27.45 -4.60 -42.47
CA GLN A 632 26.14 -4.43 -41.84
C GLN A 632 25.01 -4.58 -42.85
N PHE A 633 25.16 -4.02 -44.05
CA PHE A 633 24.18 -4.20 -45.13
C PHE A 633 24.09 -5.68 -45.58
N LYS A 634 25.24 -6.35 -45.72
CA LYS A 634 25.28 -7.79 -46.03
C LYS A 634 24.57 -8.64 -44.97
N LYS A 635 24.66 -8.26 -43.70
CA LYS A 635 24.03 -8.98 -42.58
C LYS A 635 22.56 -8.61 -42.37
N SER A 636 22.19 -7.36 -42.66
CA SER A 636 20.88 -6.79 -42.36
C SER A 636 20.41 -5.90 -43.51
N PRO A 637 19.89 -6.49 -44.60
CA PRO A 637 19.47 -5.73 -45.79
C PRO A 637 18.38 -4.69 -45.52
N GLY A 638 17.62 -4.85 -44.43
CA GLY A 638 16.59 -3.90 -44.00
C GLY A 638 17.09 -2.49 -43.70
N ILE A 639 18.40 -2.29 -43.54
CA ILE A 639 19.00 -0.95 -43.36
C ILE A 639 19.03 -0.11 -44.64
N SER A 640 18.66 -0.67 -45.80
CA SER A 640 18.52 0.08 -47.05
C SER A 640 17.50 1.21 -46.97
N ILE A 641 16.63 1.21 -45.96
CA ILE A 641 15.67 2.29 -45.71
C ILE A 641 16.33 3.65 -45.46
N TRP A 642 17.63 3.69 -45.14
CA TRP A 642 18.41 4.90 -44.93
C TRP A 642 19.30 5.25 -46.12
N GLN A 643 19.05 4.62 -47.28
CA GLN A 643 19.69 5.03 -48.52
C GLN A 643 19.18 6.40 -48.94
N GLU A 644 20.09 7.27 -49.35
CA GLU A 644 19.76 8.59 -49.86
C GLU A 644 18.86 8.48 -51.09
N GLY A 645 17.72 9.16 -51.05
CA GLY A 645 16.71 9.11 -52.12
C GLY A 645 15.76 7.91 -52.05
N ASP A 646 15.75 7.13 -50.97
CA ASP A 646 14.80 6.02 -50.80
C ASP A 646 13.34 6.51 -50.79
N ALA A 647 12.53 5.97 -51.70
CA ALA A 647 11.15 6.41 -51.91
C ALA A 647 10.20 6.13 -50.74
N ARG A 648 10.59 5.32 -49.75
CA ARG A 648 9.76 5.00 -48.57
C ARG A 648 9.72 6.16 -47.57
N GLY A 649 10.69 7.08 -47.60
CA GLY A 649 10.76 8.25 -46.71
C GLY A 649 10.82 7.90 -45.21
N MET A 650 11.44 6.76 -44.89
CA MET A 650 11.52 6.22 -43.53
C MET A 650 12.67 6.85 -42.70
N ASP A 651 13.59 7.53 -43.37
CA ASP A 651 14.70 8.29 -42.79
C ASP A 651 14.28 9.69 -42.28
N ALA A 652 13.07 10.14 -42.62
CA ALA A 652 12.53 11.42 -42.17
C ALA A 652 12.42 11.50 -40.63
N TRP A 653 12.65 12.70 -40.10
CA TRP A 653 12.55 13.00 -38.67
C TRP A 653 11.15 12.73 -38.11
N MET A 654 11.08 12.41 -36.81
CA MET A 654 9.81 12.23 -36.11
C MET A 654 9.12 13.60 -35.85
N PRO A 655 7.78 13.68 -35.95
CA PRO A 655 7.06 14.89 -35.57
C PRO A 655 7.40 15.34 -34.14
N GLY A 656 7.79 16.60 -33.97
CA GLY A 656 8.19 17.18 -32.67
C GLY A 656 9.63 16.87 -32.23
N LEU A 657 10.34 16.00 -32.95
CA LEU A 657 11.76 15.66 -32.72
C LEU A 657 12.56 15.97 -33.98
N VAL A 658 12.74 17.27 -34.23
CA VAL A 658 13.43 17.81 -35.40
C VAL A 658 14.56 18.73 -34.93
N PRO A 659 15.74 18.68 -35.58
CA PRO A 659 16.83 19.61 -35.31
C PRO A 659 16.41 21.07 -35.51
N ASP A 660 16.86 21.94 -34.61
CA ASP A 660 16.92 23.37 -34.87
C ASP A 660 18.18 23.66 -35.71
N TRP A 661 17.98 23.86 -37.01
CA TRP A 661 19.07 23.98 -37.99
C TRP A 661 19.99 25.19 -37.77
N GLU A 662 19.57 26.18 -36.98
CA GLU A 662 20.40 27.36 -36.68
C GLU A 662 21.33 27.11 -35.48
N ASN A 663 20.88 26.31 -34.51
CA ASN A 663 21.53 26.21 -33.19
C ASN A 663 22.02 24.79 -32.84
N GLU A 664 21.61 23.76 -33.59
CA GLU A 664 21.89 22.35 -33.28
C GLU A 664 22.68 21.68 -34.41
N THR A 665 23.48 20.68 -34.05
CA THR A 665 24.35 20.00 -35.02
C THR A 665 23.79 18.65 -35.43
N VAL A 666 23.82 18.35 -36.72
CA VAL A 666 23.49 17.02 -37.26
C VAL A 666 24.77 16.35 -37.77
N VAL A 667 25.07 15.17 -37.23
CA VAL A 667 26.20 14.33 -37.65
C VAL A 667 25.67 13.10 -38.37
N LEU A 668 26.04 12.98 -39.65
CA LEU A 668 25.71 11.80 -40.45
C LEU A 668 26.69 10.67 -40.14
N LYS A 669 26.17 9.47 -39.92
CA LYS A 669 26.96 8.27 -39.64
C LYS A 669 26.58 7.13 -40.58
N LYS A 670 27.53 6.22 -40.80
CA LYS A 670 27.35 4.97 -41.56
C LYS A 670 27.47 3.72 -40.70
N ASN A 671 27.90 3.90 -39.45
CA ASN A 671 28.15 2.84 -38.49
C ASN A 671 27.21 2.96 -37.28
N PRO A 672 27.09 1.91 -36.45
CA PRO A 672 26.30 1.98 -35.23
C PRO A 672 26.78 3.09 -34.28
N SER A 673 28.08 3.17 -34.01
CA SER A 673 28.65 4.22 -33.16
C SER A 673 28.64 5.58 -33.86
N GLY A 674 28.22 6.60 -33.12
CA GLY A 674 28.30 8.00 -33.54
C GLY A 674 29.72 8.53 -33.72
N PHE A 675 30.74 7.86 -33.18
CA PHE A 675 32.13 8.31 -33.23
C PHE A 675 32.89 7.74 -34.44
N LEU A 676 32.53 6.55 -34.89
CA LEU A 676 33.31 5.84 -35.90
C LEU A 676 33.15 6.49 -37.28
N ALA A 677 34.26 7.04 -37.79
CA ALA A 677 34.35 7.74 -39.07
C ALA A 677 33.42 8.96 -39.18
N THR A 678 33.25 9.70 -38.09
CA THR A 678 32.53 10.99 -38.05
C THR A 678 33.40 12.07 -37.41
N ASN A 679 32.90 13.31 -37.37
CA ASN A 679 33.52 14.42 -36.64
C ASN A 679 32.96 14.65 -35.23
N LEU A 680 32.17 13.71 -34.68
CA LEU A 680 31.51 13.86 -33.38
C LEU A 680 32.50 14.14 -32.24
N LEU A 681 33.60 13.37 -32.17
CA LEU A 681 34.63 13.56 -31.13
C LEU A 681 35.21 14.97 -31.16
N SER A 682 35.58 15.45 -32.35
CA SER A 682 36.17 16.78 -32.52
C SER A 682 35.20 17.88 -32.13
N GLN A 683 33.90 17.72 -32.41
CA GLN A 683 32.87 18.69 -32.01
C GLN A 683 32.68 18.72 -30.50
N LEU A 684 32.54 17.55 -29.84
CA LEU A 684 32.39 17.47 -28.40
C LEU A 684 33.59 18.08 -27.66
N ASN A 685 34.81 17.83 -28.15
CA ASN A 685 36.03 18.43 -27.62
C ASN A 685 36.08 19.94 -27.84
N ALA A 686 35.68 20.44 -29.02
CA ALA A 686 35.63 21.87 -29.32
C ALA A 686 34.63 22.62 -28.41
N LEU A 687 33.52 21.97 -28.05
CA LEU A 687 32.54 22.49 -27.10
C LEU A 687 33.01 22.35 -25.63
N GLY A 688 34.06 21.57 -25.36
CA GLY A 688 34.51 21.29 -24.00
C GLY A 688 33.51 20.43 -23.20
N VAL A 689 32.77 19.56 -23.88
CA VAL A 689 31.83 18.62 -23.25
C VAL A 689 32.60 17.68 -22.33
N ASP A 690 32.10 17.44 -21.12
CA ASP A 690 32.64 16.44 -20.19
C ASP A 690 31.65 15.31 -19.87
N THR A 691 30.38 15.49 -20.24
CA THR A 691 29.27 14.58 -19.96
C THR A 691 28.40 14.43 -21.20
N ILE A 692 28.05 13.21 -21.54
CA ILE A 692 27.20 12.89 -22.69
C ILE A 692 25.92 12.25 -22.17
N VAL A 693 24.78 12.83 -22.52
CA VAL A 693 23.45 12.28 -22.25
C VAL A 693 22.92 11.66 -23.54
N LEU A 694 22.74 10.35 -23.57
CA LEU A 694 22.26 9.62 -24.72
C LEU A 694 20.77 9.30 -24.61
N CYS A 695 20.07 9.54 -25.72
CA CYS A 695 18.75 8.98 -26.00
C CYS A 695 18.66 8.59 -27.48
N GLY A 696 17.73 7.71 -27.83
CA GLY A 696 17.58 7.25 -29.21
C GLY A 696 17.45 5.75 -29.35
N VAL A 697 17.70 5.26 -30.57
CA VAL A 697 17.41 3.87 -30.95
C VAL A 697 18.45 3.31 -31.93
N SER A 698 18.64 1.98 -32.04
CA SER A 698 18.19 1.00 -31.03
C SER A 698 19.14 0.96 -29.84
N THR A 699 18.61 0.62 -28.66
CA THR A 699 19.39 0.51 -27.42
C THR A 699 20.57 -0.44 -27.58
N SER A 700 20.36 -1.67 -28.07
CA SER A 700 21.38 -2.70 -28.32
C SER A 700 22.36 -2.37 -29.45
N GLY A 701 21.97 -1.47 -30.36
CA GLY A 701 22.75 -1.09 -31.53
C GLY A 701 23.46 0.23 -31.32
N CYS A 702 22.90 1.28 -31.92
CA CYS A 702 23.54 2.58 -32.05
C CYS A 702 23.77 3.27 -30.71
N VAL A 703 22.83 3.14 -29.76
CA VAL A 703 23.00 3.71 -28.40
C VAL A 703 24.15 3.01 -27.68
N ARG A 704 24.13 1.68 -27.61
CA ARG A 704 25.21 0.90 -26.95
C ARG A 704 26.58 1.16 -27.56
N ALA A 705 26.69 1.15 -28.90
CA ALA A 705 27.96 1.38 -29.57
C ALA A 705 28.52 2.78 -29.27
N THR A 706 27.66 3.79 -29.33
CA THR A 706 28.03 5.18 -29.01
C THR A 706 28.39 5.34 -27.52
N ALA A 707 27.66 4.67 -26.62
CA ALA A 707 27.92 4.70 -25.18
C ALA A 707 29.29 4.12 -24.80
N ILE A 708 29.64 2.97 -25.39
CA ILE A 708 30.94 2.31 -25.14
C ILE A 708 32.08 3.17 -25.68
N ASP A 709 31.95 3.70 -26.90
CA ASP A 709 32.98 4.57 -27.48
C ASP A 709 33.11 5.87 -26.69
N ALA A 710 32.00 6.48 -26.24
CA ALA A 710 32.02 7.66 -25.38
C ALA A 710 32.83 7.42 -24.09
N CYS A 711 32.59 6.28 -23.44
CA CYS A 711 33.37 5.85 -22.28
C CYS A 711 34.86 5.65 -22.64
N GLY A 712 35.15 5.01 -23.77
CA GLY A 712 36.51 4.80 -24.27
C GLY A 712 37.27 6.11 -24.58
N TYR A 713 36.56 7.16 -25.00
CA TYR A 713 37.11 8.50 -25.19
C TYR A 713 37.15 9.36 -23.91
N GLY A 714 36.72 8.81 -22.77
CA GLY A 714 36.83 9.46 -21.46
C GLY A 714 35.66 10.36 -21.07
N PHE A 715 34.53 10.33 -21.79
CA PHE A 715 33.35 11.09 -21.42
C PHE A 715 32.57 10.38 -20.30
N ARG A 716 31.95 11.17 -19.41
CA ARG A 716 30.92 10.66 -18.49
C ARG A 716 29.66 10.40 -19.30
N CYS A 717 29.42 9.15 -19.67
CA CYS A 717 28.27 8.82 -20.50
C CYS A 717 27.09 8.38 -19.63
N LEU A 718 25.92 8.95 -19.92
CA LEU A 718 24.65 8.69 -19.26
C LEU A 718 23.65 8.23 -20.31
N VAL A 719 22.95 7.12 -20.08
CA VAL A 719 21.89 6.62 -20.99
C VAL A 719 20.54 6.76 -20.29
N VAL A 720 19.60 7.47 -20.91
CA VAL A 720 18.27 7.64 -20.32
C VAL A 720 17.38 6.46 -20.70
N GLU A 721 16.95 5.66 -19.71
CA GLU A 721 16.19 4.42 -19.90
C GLU A 721 14.90 4.67 -20.69
N GLU A 722 14.09 5.63 -20.25
CA GLU A 722 12.77 5.89 -20.85
C GLU A 722 12.86 6.57 -22.21
N ALA A 723 14.03 7.11 -22.57
CA ALA A 723 14.29 7.73 -23.87
C ALA A 723 15.14 6.84 -24.79
N SER A 724 15.35 5.58 -24.44
CA SER A 724 16.05 4.59 -25.26
C SER A 724 15.10 3.44 -25.60
N GLY A 725 15.14 2.94 -26.84
CA GLY A 725 14.20 1.93 -27.32
C GLY A 725 14.83 0.77 -28.07
N ASP A 726 14.29 -0.44 -27.85
CA ASP A 726 14.64 -1.64 -28.61
C ASP A 726 13.39 -2.46 -28.97
N ARG A 727 13.55 -3.45 -29.84
CA ARG A 727 12.46 -4.22 -30.47
C ARG A 727 11.76 -5.17 -29.48
N SER A 728 12.49 -5.61 -28.46
CA SER A 728 12.03 -6.53 -27.42
C SER A 728 12.44 -6.04 -26.02
N VAL A 729 11.64 -6.42 -25.03
CA VAL A 729 11.87 -6.10 -23.62
C VAL A 729 13.14 -6.77 -23.10
N GLU A 730 13.42 -7.99 -23.55
CA GLU A 730 14.58 -8.77 -23.15
C GLU A 730 15.88 -8.14 -23.64
N ILE A 731 15.93 -7.74 -24.91
CA ILE A 731 17.11 -7.08 -25.51
C ILE A 731 17.35 -5.73 -24.84
N GLN A 732 16.29 -4.94 -24.63
CA GLN A 732 16.35 -3.67 -23.91
C GLN A 732 16.94 -3.87 -22.50
N ARG A 733 16.36 -4.78 -21.72
CA ARG A 733 16.77 -5.07 -20.33
C ARG A 733 18.22 -5.54 -20.27
N ALA A 734 18.59 -6.51 -21.10
CA ALA A 734 19.95 -7.06 -21.11
C ALA A 734 20.98 -6.00 -21.50
N THR A 735 20.66 -5.14 -22.47
CA THR A 735 21.57 -4.08 -22.92
C THR A 735 21.75 -3.01 -21.87
N LEU A 736 20.67 -2.50 -21.29
CA LEU A 736 20.77 -1.46 -20.25
C LEU A 736 21.48 -1.99 -19.01
N PHE A 737 21.20 -3.23 -18.61
CA PHE A 737 21.94 -3.90 -17.54
C PHE A 737 23.44 -3.95 -17.82
N ASP A 738 23.81 -4.38 -19.04
CA ASP A 738 25.19 -4.51 -19.45
C ASP A 738 25.92 -3.15 -19.42
N LEU A 739 25.27 -2.11 -19.95
CA LEU A 739 25.77 -0.75 -19.98
C LEU A 739 25.98 -0.19 -18.56
N ASP A 740 24.96 -0.27 -17.70
CA ASP A 740 25.01 0.23 -16.31
C ASP A 740 26.02 -0.52 -15.45
N SER A 741 26.24 -1.81 -15.74
CA SER A 741 27.14 -2.63 -14.94
C SER A 741 28.60 -2.22 -15.08
N ARG A 742 29.03 -1.80 -16.29
CA ARG A 742 30.45 -1.78 -16.65
C ARG A 742 30.93 -0.51 -17.35
N PHE A 743 30.06 0.21 -18.04
CA PHE A 743 30.51 1.20 -19.03
C PHE A 743 30.03 2.60 -18.73
N VAL A 744 28.75 2.75 -18.39
CA VAL A 744 28.05 4.06 -18.34
C VAL A 744 27.05 4.06 -17.21
N ASP A 745 26.50 5.21 -16.85
CA ASP A 745 25.38 5.27 -15.91
C ASP A 745 24.06 5.20 -16.68
N VAL A 746 23.19 4.23 -16.35
CA VAL A 746 21.79 4.26 -16.83
C VAL A 746 20.95 5.05 -15.81
N ILE A 747 20.24 6.06 -16.29
CA ILE A 747 19.50 7.03 -15.46
C ILE A 747 18.05 7.11 -15.88
N ASN A 748 17.21 7.56 -14.94
CA ASN A 748 15.81 7.85 -15.22
C ASN A 748 15.63 9.25 -15.83
N GLU A 749 14.60 9.42 -16.63
CA GLU A 749 14.25 10.69 -17.30
C GLU A 749 14.15 11.87 -16.32
N PRO A 750 13.47 11.78 -15.15
CA PRO A 750 13.38 12.89 -14.21
C PRO A 750 14.74 13.40 -13.72
N GLU A 751 15.68 12.50 -13.43
CA GLU A 751 17.05 12.86 -13.05
C GLU A 751 17.74 13.64 -14.18
N ALA A 752 17.64 13.13 -15.42
CA ALA A 752 18.21 13.78 -16.59
C ALA A 752 17.63 15.19 -16.81
N ILE A 753 16.31 15.34 -16.72
CA ILE A 753 15.64 16.64 -16.88
C ILE A 753 16.07 17.63 -15.80
N ASP A 754 16.13 17.22 -14.53
CA ASP A 754 16.52 18.11 -13.43
C ASP A 754 17.93 18.64 -13.62
N GLN A 755 18.86 17.78 -14.04
CA GLN A 755 20.25 18.17 -14.26
C GLN A 755 20.41 19.04 -15.51
N MET A 756 19.72 18.70 -16.61
CA MET A 756 19.81 19.50 -17.83
C MET A 756 19.25 20.92 -17.65
N LYS A 757 18.19 21.10 -16.86
CA LYS A 757 17.64 22.43 -16.56
C LYS A 757 18.53 23.32 -15.71
N ARG A 758 19.50 22.76 -14.98
CA ARG A 758 20.51 23.57 -14.25
C ARG A 758 21.45 24.30 -15.20
N GLY A 759 21.45 23.85 -16.45
CA GLY A 759 22.05 24.48 -17.59
C GLY A 759 23.54 24.21 -17.75
N TRP A 760 24.04 24.69 -18.88
CA TRP A 760 25.45 24.64 -19.24
C TRP A 760 26.21 25.77 -18.51
N LYS A 761 27.17 25.43 -17.63
CA LYS A 761 27.90 26.40 -16.80
C LYS A 761 29.34 26.63 -17.24
#